data_AF-A0A072TMZ0-F1
#
_entry.id   AF-A0A072TMZ0-F1
#
_cell.length_a   1.000
_cell.length_b   1.000
_cell.length_c   1.000
_cell.angle_alpha   90.00
_cell.angle_beta   90.00
_cell.angle_gamma   90.00
#
_symmetry.space_group_name_H-M   'P 1'
#
loop_
_entity.id
_entity.type
_entity.pdbx_description
1 polymer ?
#
loop_
_entity_poly.entity_id
_entity_poly.type
_entity_poly.pdbx_seq_one_letter_code
_entity_poly.pdbx_strand_id
1 'polypeptide(L)'
;MKQKLIGMLLPLHFLSVLFGVLTTLVLVQAQDQSGFISIDCGLPQKSSYSETSTGISYISDAKFIDSGVSKRILPTSNTVLQQLEYVRSFPSGVKNCYKIDVTNGTKYLIRASFYYGNYDDLNEPPQFDLHFGPNVWDTVKFTNLSRMTIKEIIYTPSLDYIQPCLVNTGKGTPFISAIELRTLDNKAYVTYAAKSSVLSYFFRFDLGSITNLEYRYKDDVLDRIWYAFEWNEMKRISTKDDILIQNIYKPPAVVMSTAVTPVNASAPIQFSFDAVNVNDQYYIYLHITEFENLAANESRSFNITVNGILMYGPEIPVYRSVDSIFSTIPLTGATKYIFTLSKTDNSTLPPILNAVEVYKVKNFSQSETQQDDVDTMRNIKKAYGVARNWQGDPCGPVNYMWEGLNCSLDGNNIPRITSLNLSSSGLTGEISSSISKLTMLQYLDLSNNSLNGSLPDFLMQLRSLKVLNLGKNNLTGLVPSGLLERSKTGSLSLSVDDDNLDPCMTESCKKKNIAVPLVASFSALAVILLISLGFWLFRKQKRQKAVVTPSNSKKRSSMKSKHQKFSYTEIVNITDNFKTIIGEGGFGKVYFGTLQDQTQVAVKRLSPSSMQGYNEFQSEAQLLMIVHHRNLVSLLGYCDETEIKALIYEYMAKGNLQQHLLGIALKFFGEGGIIINKDTPTNILQVSYMRFEVCPLTIQSQALTYR
;
A
#
# COMPACT_ATOMS: atom_id res chain seq x y z
N MET A 1 -56.13 -60.75 2.01
CA MET A 1 -54.87 -60.25 2.60
C MET A 1 -53.69 -60.90 1.87
N LYS A 2 -53.46 -60.49 0.61
CA LYS A 2 -52.34 -60.82 -0.32
C LYS A 2 -52.76 -60.26 -1.69
N GLN A 3 -52.83 -58.94 -1.85
CA GLN A 3 -52.97 -58.22 -3.14
C GLN A 3 -53.06 -56.68 -3.00
N LYS A 4 -52.42 -56.11 -1.96
CA LYS A 4 -52.21 -54.65 -1.82
C LYS A 4 -50.80 -54.36 -1.30
N LEU A 5 -49.80 -55.04 -1.86
CA LEU A 5 -48.39 -54.78 -1.56
C LEU A 5 -47.48 -54.89 -2.80
N ILE A 6 -48.04 -54.69 -3.98
CA ILE A 6 -47.32 -54.64 -5.26
C ILE A 6 -47.87 -53.40 -5.98
N GLY A 7 -47.26 -52.25 -5.72
CA GLY A 7 -47.75 -50.96 -6.23
C GLY A 7 -47.04 -49.73 -5.67
N MET A 8 -46.29 -49.88 -4.57
CA MET A 8 -45.47 -48.80 -3.99
C MET A 8 -43.98 -49.16 -3.86
N LEU A 9 -43.50 -50.19 -4.56
CA LEU A 9 -42.09 -50.62 -4.52
C LEU A 9 -41.34 -50.39 -5.84
N LEU A 10 -42.01 -49.94 -6.92
CA LEU A 10 -41.34 -49.59 -8.17
C LEU A 10 -40.73 -48.16 -8.26
N PRO A 11 -41.16 -47.12 -7.51
CA PRO A 11 -40.53 -45.81 -7.64
C PRO A 11 -39.33 -45.60 -6.70
N LEU A 12 -39.18 -46.42 -5.64
CA LEU A 12 -38.04 -46.28 -4.72
C LEU A 12 -36.73 -46.87 -5.27
N HIS A 13 -36.80 -47.97 -6.02
CA HIS A 13 -35.58 -48.51 -6.66
C HIS A 13 -35.07 -47.64 -7.80
N PHE A 14 -35.96 -46.96 -8.53
CA PHE A 14 -35.54 -46.01 -9.56
C PHE A 14 -34.91 -44.75 -8.94
N LEU A 15 -35.40 -44.25 -7.79
CA LEU A 15 -34.75 -43.14 -7.08
C LEU A 15 -33.43 -43.54 -6.41
N SER A 16 -33.30 -44.76 -5.89
CA SER A 16 -32.03 -45.22 -5.30
C SER A 16 -30.96 -45.47 -6.36
N VAL A 17 -31.34 -45.94 -7.55
CA VAL A 17 -30.42 -46.05 -8.69
C VAL A 17 -30.12 -44.67 -9.28
N LEU A 18 -31.06 -43.72 -9.30
CA LEU A 18 -30.77 -42.35 -9.72
C LEU A 18 -29.83 -41.64 -8.73
N PHE A 19 -29.94 -41.86 -7.42
CA PHE A 19 -29.00 -41.36 -6.40
C PHE A 19 -27.66 -42.12 -6.37
N GLY A 20 -27.64 -43.40 -6.75
CA GLY A 20 -26.41 -44.19 -6.91
C GLY A 20 -25.66 -43.87 -8.21
N VAL A 21 -26.38 -43.44 -9.25
CA VAL A 21 -25.81 -43.00 -10.53
C VAL A 21 -25.48 -41.49 -10.52
N LEU A 22 -26.16 -40.67 -9.69
CA LEU A 22 -25.73 -39.28 -9.43
C LEU A 22 -24.54 -39.18 -8.46
N THR A 23 -24.23 -40.22 -7.68
CA THR A 23 -23.01 -40.27 -6.84
C THR A 23 -21.82 -40.94 -7.52
N THR A 24 -22.00 -41.45 -8.75
CA THR A 24 -20.91 -41.91 -9.63
C THR A 24 -20.64 -40.98 -10.82
N LEU A 25 -21.21 -39.76 -10.78
CA LEU A 25 -20.80 -38.65 -11.63
C LEU A 25 -19.65 -37.91 -10.93
N VAL A 26 -18.44 -38.20 -11.42
CA VAL A 26 -17.25 -37.34 -11.29
C VAL A 26 -16.82 -37.10 -9.83
N LEU A 27 -16.34 -38.16 -9.18
CA LEU A 27 -15.14 -38.00 -8.35
C LEU A 27 -13.98 -37.67 -9.30
N VAL A 28 -13.95 -36.44 -9.83
CA VAL A 28 -12.65 -35.78 -9.92
C VAL A 28 -12.21 -35.76 -8.46
N GLN A 29 -11.22 -36.58 -8.11
CA GLN A 29 -10.48 -36.32 -6.88
C GLN A 29 -10.00 -34.88 -7.02
N ALA A 30 -10.74 -33.93 -6.44
CA ALA A 30 -10.26 -32.58 -6.29
C ALA A 30 -9.05 -32.73 -5.39
N GLN A 31 -7.87 -32.68 -6.00
CA GLN A 31 -6.60 -32.72 -5.33
C GLN A 31 -6.63 -31.63 -4.24
N ASP A 32 -6.20 -31.98 -3.04
CA ASP A 32 -6.31 -31.09 -1.88
C ASP A 32 -5.45 -29.84 -2.10
N GLN A 33 -6.09 -28.66 -2.20
CA GLN A 33 -5.42 -27.35 -2.28
C GLN A 33 -5.22 -26.74 -0.89
N SER A 34 -5.40 -27.50 0.19
CA SER A 34 -5.16 -27.03 1.55
C SER A 34 -3.72 -26.51 1.71
N GLY A 35 -3.61 -25.28 2.19
CA GLY A 35 -2.32 -24.58 2.33
C GLY A 35 -1.85 -23.83 1.08
N PHE A 36 -2.59 -23.88 -0.02
CA PHE A 36 -2.29 -23.05 -1.19
C PHE A 36 -2.76 -21.62 -0.96
N ILE A 37 -1.91 -20.67 -1.35
CA ILE A 37 -2.28 -19.27 -1.52
C ILE A 37 -1.94 -18.91 -2.96
N SER A 38 -2.94 -18.55 -3.76
CA SER A 38 -2.74 -18.17 -5.17
C SER A 38 -3.45 -16.86 -5.43
N ILE A 39 -2.65 -15.83 -5.72
CA ILE A 39 -3.09 -14.45 -5.86
C ILE A 39 -2.87 -14.02 -7.30
N ASP A 40 -3.96 -13.62 -7.95
CA ASP A 40 -3.94 -12.99 -9.26
C ASP A 40 -3.85 -11.47 -9.07
N CYS A 41 -2.72 -10.92 -9.49
CA CYS A 41 -2.35 -9.53 -9.29
C CYS A 41 -2.94 -8.67 -10.39
N GLY A 42 -3.82 -7.74 -10.04
CA GLY A 42 -4.56 -6.96 -11.04
C GLY A 42 -6.03 -7.35 -11.11
N LEU A 43 -6.40 -8.57 -10.70
CA LEU A 43 -7.77 -9.06 -10.78
C LEU A 43 -8.75 -8.16 -9.99
N PRO A 44 -9.95 -7.86 -10.53
CA PRO A 44 -10.93 -7.01 -9.87
C PRO A 44 -11.29 -7.47 -8.45
N GLN A 45 -11.53 -6.51 -7.55
CA GLN A 45 -11.80 -6.77 -6.14
C GLN A 45 -12.97 -7.75 -5.95
N LYS A 46 -12.86 -8.65 -4.97
CA LYS A 46 -13.84 -9.73 -4.65
C LYS A 46 -14.03 -10.76 -5.77
N SER A 47 -13.16 -10.79 -6.78
CA SER A 47 -13.17 -11.83 -7.80
C SER A 47 -12.31 -13.03 -7.38
N SER A 48 -12.74 -14.20 -7.82
CA SER A 48 -12.02 -15.47 -7.69
C SER A 48 -12.44 -16.40 -8.81
N TYR A 49 -11.56 -17.31 -9.21
CA TYR A 49 -11.86 -18.33 -10.22
C TYR A 49 -10.99 -19.57 -10.00
N SER A 50 -11.35 -20.68 -10.63
CA SER A 50 -10.49 -21.84 -10.77
C SER A 50 -9.93 -21.85 -12.19
N GLU A 51 -8.61 -21.79 -12.31
CA GLU A 51 -7.93 -21.72 -13.60
C GLU A 51 -8.18 -23.03 -14.36
N THR A 52 -8.68 -22.92 -15.60
CA THR A 52 -9.21 -24.06 -16.35
C THR A 52 -8.17 -25.16 -16.65
N SER A 53 -6.93 -24.79 -16.92
CA SER A 53 -5.88 -25.71 -17.35
C SER A 53 -5.21 -26.45 -16.19
N THR A 54 -5.17 -25.85 -14.99
CA THR A 54 -4.48 -26.37 -13.80
C THR A 54 -5.45 -26.78 -12.69
N GLY A 55 -6.65 -26.20 -12.63
CA GLY A 55 -7.62 -26.37 -11.55
C GLY A 55 -7.32 -25.53 -10.30
N ILE A 56 -6.24 -24.73 -10.30
CA ILE A 56 -5.84 -23.93 -9.14
C ILE A 56 -6.82 -22.80 -8.92
N SER A 57 -7.25 -22.60 -7.68
CA SER A 57 -8.14 -21.49 -7.31
C SER A 57 -7.35 -20.22 -7.04
N TYR A 58 -7.66 -19.13 -7.76
CA TYR A 58 -7.06 -17.82 -7.59
C TYR A 58 -8.02 -16.82 -6.96
N ILE A 59 -7.47 -15.89 -6.19
CA ILE A 59 -8.19 -14.76 -5.60
C ILE A 59 -7.54 -13.43 -5.99
N SER A 60 -8.32 -12.36 -5.97
CA SER A 60 -7.82 -11.00 -6.23
C SER A 60 -6.80 -10.53 -5.20
N ASP A 61 -5.81 -9.77 -5.67
CA ASP A 61 -4.75 -9.18 -4.87
C ASP A 61 -5.18 -7.99 -4.00
N ALA A 62 -6.39 -7.46 -4.19
CA ALA A 62 -6.88 -6.21 -3.63
C ALA A 62 -6.88 -6.12 -2.09
N LYS A 63 -6.84 -7.25 -1.37
CA LYS A 63 -6.76 -7.25 0.10
C LYS A 63 -5.34 -7.25 0.65
N PHE A 64 -4.35 -7.50 -0.20
CA PHE A 64 -2.95 -7.70 0.18
C PHE A 64 -2.06 -6.49 -0.15
N ILE A 65 -2.58 -5.52 -0.92
CA ILE A 65 -1.86 -4.31 -1.30
C ILE A 65 -2.81 -3.13 -1.44
N ASP A 66 -2.35 -1.93 -1.06
CA ASP A 66 -3.13 -0.68 -1.07
C ASP A 66 -2.67 0.30 -2.18
N SER A 67 -1.71 -0.09 -3.02
CA SER A 67 -1.20 0.71 -4.14
C SER A 67 -1.21 -0.05 -5.47
N GLY A 68 -0.89 0.67 -6.55
CA GLY A 68 -0.80 0.14 -7.91
C GLY A 68 -2.12 0.19 -8.68
N VAL A 69 -2.00 0.09 -9.99
CA VAL A 69 -3.13 0.13 -10.94
C VAL A 69 -3.30 -1.24 -11.60
N SER A 70 -4.55 -1.65 -11.78
CA SER A 70 -4.85 -2.88 -12.51
C SER A 70 -4.74 -2.61 -13.99
N LYS A 71 -4.03 -3.48 -14.70
CA LYS A 71 -3.92 -3.45 -16.16
C LYS A 71 -4.29 -4.81 -16.69
N ARG A 72 -5.08 -4.82 -17.76
CA ARG A 72 -5.48 -6.04 -18.45
C ARG A 72 -4.64 -6.19 -19.69
N ILE A 73 -4.07 -7.36 -19.88
CA ILE A 73 -3.38 -7.76 -21.11
C ILE A 73 -4.43 -8.32 -22.05
N LEU A 74 -4.52 -7.77 -23.26
CA LEU A 74 -5.42 -8.29 -24.28
C LEU A 74 -4.90 -9.66 -24.75
N PRO A 75 -5.73 -10.71 -24.77
CA PRO A 75 -5.28 -12.02 -25.22
C PRO A 75 -4.85 -11.93 -26.69
N THR A 76 -3.59 -12.23 -26.97
CA THR A 76 -3.10 -12.39 -28.35
C THR A 76 -3.34 -13.81 -28.88
N SER A 77 -3.61 -14.78 -27.98
CA SER A 77 -4.04 -16.15 -28.28
C SER A 77 -4.85 -16.76 -27.13
N ASN A 78 -5.56 -17.86 -27.40
CA ASN A 78 -6.35 -18.62 -26.42
C ASN A 78 -5.50 -19.47 -25.43
N THR A 79 -4.17 -19.32 -25.41
CA THR A 79 -3.25 -20.21 -24.68
C THR A 79 -2.58 -19.56 -23.46
N VAL A 80 -2.96 -18.35 -23.10
CA VAL A 80 -2.41 -17.66 -21.93
C VAL A 80 -3.19 -18.10 -20.69
N LEU A 81 -2.47 -18.57 -19.67
CA LEU A 81 -3.05 -18.93 -18.37
C LEU A 81 -3.79 -17.72 -17.79
N GLN A 82 -4.99 -17.92 -17.23
CA GLN A 82 -5.89 -16.84 -16.83
C GLN A 82 -5.25 -15.84 -15.85
N GLN A 83 -4.36 -16.30 -14.96
CA GLN A 83 -3.62 -15.47 -14.00
C GLN A 83 -2.55 -14.57 -14.62
N LEU A 84 -2.40 -14.59 -15.94
CA LEU A 84 -1.52 -13.72 -16.70
C LEU A 84 -2.30 -12.68 -17.53
N GLU A 85 -3.63 -12.73 -17.51
CA GLU A 85 -4.48 -11.73 -18.21
C GLU A 85 -4.52 -10.39 -17.48
N TYR A 86 -4.24 -10.38 -16.19
CA TYR A 86 -4.16 -9.17 -15.38
C TYR A 86 -2.76 -9.01 -14.81
N VAL A 87 -2.36 -7.74 -14.66
CA VAL A 87 -1.19 -7.37 -13.90
C VAL A 87 -1.51 -6.21 -12.95
N ARG A 88 -0.86 -6.21 -11.79
CA ARG A 88 -0.77 -5.04 -10.92
C ARG A 88 0.49 -4.27 -11.30
N SER A 89 0.31 -3.04 -11.79
CA SER A 89 1.41 -2.14 -12.19
C SER A 89 1.60 -1.01 -11.18
N PHE A 90 2.84 -0.59 -10.95
CA PHE A 90 3.21 0.39 -9.92
C PHE A 90 3.91 1.62 -10.54
N PRO A 91 3.16 2.53 -11.21
CA PRO A 91 3.74 3.73 -11.81
C PRO A 91 4.20 4.77 -10.77
N SER A 92 3.71 4.67 -9.54
CA SER A 92 4.04 5.56 -8.42
C SER A 92 4.65 4.76 -7.28
N GLY A 93 5.50 5.44 -6.49
CA GLY A 93 6.18 4.84 -5.35
C GLY A 93 7.45 4.09 -5.75
N VAL A 94 8.48 4.22 -4.92
CA VAL A 94 9.79 3.57 -5.16
C VAL A 94 9.76 2.11 -4.72
N LYS A 95 9.04 1.79 -3.64
CA LYS A 95 8.92 0.44 -3.05
C LYS A 95 7.45 0.14 -2.82
N ASN A 96 6.93 -0.88 -3.50
CA ASN A 96 5.53 -1.31 -3.38
C ASN A 96 5.47 -2.74 -2.87
N CYS A 97 4.82 -2.96 -1.73
CA CYS A 97 4.90 -4.21 -1.00
C CYS A 97 3.54 -4.81 -0.74
N TYR A 98 3.44 -6.11 -1.00
CA TYR A 98 2.33 -6.91 -0.54
C TYR A 98 2.51 -7.22 0.95
N LYS A 99 1.39 -7.47 1.64
CA LYS A 99 1.37 -8.17 2.92
C LYS A 99 0.46 -9.37 2.79
N ILE A 100 1.03 -10.57 2.86
CA ILE A 100 0.30 -11.83 2.68
C ILE A 100 0.40 -12.61 3.97
N ASP A 101 -0.73 -12.91 4.60
CA ASP A 101 -0.78 -13.69 5.83
C ASP A 101 -0.41 -15.15 5.54
N VAL A 102 0.43 -15.73 6.39
CA VAL A 102 0.95 -17.11 6.30
C VAL A 102 1.05 -17.74 7.68
N THR A 103 1.31 -19.04 7.74
CA THR A 103 1.59 -19.71 9.01
C THR A 103 3.09 -19.66 9.28
N ASN A 104 3.49 -19.04 10.39
CA ASN A 104 4.88 -18.99 10.81
C ASN A 104 5.46 -20.42 10.98
N GLY A 105 6.76 -20.58 10.73
CA GLY A 105 7.44 -21.88 10.83
C GLY A 105 7.05 -22.92 9.77
N THR A 106 6.08 -22.62 8.89
CA THR A 106 5.70 -23.49 7.77
C THR A 106 6.62 -23.22 6.58
N LYS A 107 7.21 -24.25 5.99
CA LYS A 107 8.03 -24.10 4.79
C LYS A 107 7.14 -23.91 3.56
N TYR A 108 7.43 -22.89 2.77
CA TYR A 108 6.73 -22.59 1.54
C TYR A 108 7.68 -22.59 0.34
N LEU A 109 7.24 -23.15 -0.77
CA LEU A 109 7.68 -22.74 -2.09
C LEU A 109 6.86 -21.50 -2.46
N ILE A 110 7.54 -20.38 -2.69
CA ILE A 110 6.94 -19.08 -3.00
C ILE A 110 7.36 -18.69 -4.41
N ARG A 111 6.39 -18.38 -5.26
CA ARG A 111 6.58 -18.04 -6.66
C ARG A 111 5.98 -16.67 -6.96
N ALA A 112 6.75 -15.83 -7.64
CA ALA A 112 6.30 -14.57 -8.23
C ALA A 112 6.42 -14.67 -9.76
N SER A 113 5.34 -14.33 -10.45
CA SER A 113 5.17 -14.52 -11.88
C SER A 113 4.98 -13.18 -12.59
N PHE A 114 5.67 -13.02 -13.72
CA PHE A 114 5.74 -11.77 -14.47
C PHE A 114 5.55 -12.03 -15.96
N TYR A 115 4.40 -11.64 -16.50
CA TYR A 115 4.13 -11.67 -17.93
C TYR A 115 3.92 -10.24 -18.44
N TYR A 116 4.85 -9.72 -19.24
CA TYR A 116 4.81 -8.34 -19.70
C TYR A 116 3.63 -8.07 -20.63
N GLY A 117 3.44 -8.93 -21.64
CA GLY A 117 2.30 -8.86 -22.57
C GLY A 117 2.05 -7.48 -23.20
N ASN A 118 3.04 -6.58 -23.19
CA ASN A 118 2.90 -5.18 -23.56
C ASN A 118 1.72 -4.47 -22.85
N TYR A 119 1.51 -4.74 -21.56
CA TYR A 119 0.35 -4.24 -20.81
C TYR A 119 0.24 -2.69 -20.74
N ASP A 120 1.33 -1.98 -21.03
CA ASP A 120 1.46 -0.52 -20.97
C ASP A 120 1.59 0.14 -22.35
N ASP A 121 1.49 -0.63 -23.44
CA ASP A 121 1.59 -0.16 -24.82
C ASP A 121 2.95 0.48 -25.20
N LEU A 122 3.99 0.32 -24.39
CA LEU A 122 5.30 0.92 -24.62
C LEU A 122 6.25 0.05 -25.45
N ASN A 123 6.02 -1.27 -25.50
CA ASN A 123 6.92 -2.28 -26.06
C ASN A 123 8.35 -2.27 -25.45
N GLU A 124 8.49 -1.69 -24.27
CA GLU A 124 9.76 -1.58 -23.54
C GLU A 124 9.63 -2.31 -22.20
N PRO A 125 10.07 -3.58 -22.11
CA PRO A 125 9.94 -4.36 -20.89
C PRO A 125 10.76 -3.71 -19.76
N PRO A 126 10.18 -3.53 -18.56
CA PRO A 126 10.87 -2.89 -17.46
C PRO A 126 11.91 -3.81 -16.82
N GLN A 127 12.87 -3.22 -16.11
CA GLN A 127 13.78 -3.90 -15.20
C GLN A 127 13.62 -3.31 -13.80
N PHE A 128 13.43 -4.18 -12.80
CA PHE A 128 13.22 -3.76 -11.42
C PHE A 128 13.64 -4.86 -10.45
N ASP A 129 13.79 -4.50 -9.19
CA ASP A 129 14.20 -5.46 -8.16
C ASP A 129 12.98 -5.99 -7.41
N LEU A 130 13.03 -7.29 -7.12
CA LEU A 130 12.10 -7.99 -6.26
C LEU A 130 12.80 -8.21 -4.91
N HIS A 131 12.16 -7.77 -3.86
CA HIS A 131 12.60 -7.90 -2.49
C HIS A 131 11.64 -8.80 -1.72
N PHE A 132 12.16 -9.37 -0.63
CA PHE A 132 11.40 -10.15 0.34
C PHE A 132 11.71 -9.60 1.74
N GLY A 133 10.78 -8.82 2.28
CA GLY A 133 11.04 -7.96 3.43
C GLY A 133 12.19 -6.98 3.11
N PRO A 134 13.22 -6.86 3.98
CA PRO A 134 14.38 -6.01 3.73
C PRO A 134 15.39 -6.63 2.73
N ASN A 135 15.28 -7.93 2.44
CA ASN A 135 16.29 -8.65 1.67
C ASN A 135 15.99 -8.60 0.16
N VAL A 136 17.05 -8.60 -0.66
CA VAL A 136 16.92 -8.71 -2.12
C VAL A 136 16.61 -10.16 -2.48
N TRP A 137 15.47 -10.40 -3.10
CA TRP A 137 15.11 -11.70 -3.64
C TRP A 137 15.82 -11.89 -5.00
N ASP A 138 15.49 -11.08 -5.99
CA ASP A 138 16.14 -11.13 -7.30
C ASP A 138 15.87 -9.88 -8.15
N THR A 139 16.57 -9.74 -9.27
CA THR A 139 16.24 -8.74 -10.29
C THR A 139 15.33 -9.35 -11.35
N VAL A 140 14.20 -8.69 -11.63
CA VAL A 140 13.29 -9.05 -12.71
C VAL A 140 13.79 -8.40 -14.00
N LYS A 141 14.08 -9.25 -14.98
CA LYS A 141 14.52 -8.87 -16.33
C LYS A 141 13.88 -9.83 -17.33
N PHE A 142 13.49 -9.31 -18.49
CA PHE A 142 12.81 -10.09 -19.51
C PHE A 142 13.77 -10.41 -20.65
N THR A 143 14.08 -11.70 -20.83
CA THR A 143 14.90 -12.17 -21.97
C THR A 143 14.06 -12.62 -23.15
N ASN A 144 12.81 -13.03 -22.91
CA ASN A 144 11.85 -13.42 -23.93
C ASN A 144 10.47 -12.89 -23.55
N LEU A 145 9.93 -11.99 -24.38
CA LEU A 145 8.64 -11.32 -24.13
C LEU A 145 7.43 -12.22 -24.34
N SER A 146 7.60 -13.34 -25.04
CA SER A 146 6.53 -14.33 -25.25
C SER A 146 6.35 -15.29 -24.09
N ARG A 147 7.28 -15.29 -23.12
CA ARG A 147 7.25 -16.20 -21.96
C ARG A 147 7.10 -15.45 -20.66
N MET A 148 6.41 -16.06 -19.71
CA MET A 148 6.38 -15.59 -18.34
C MET A 148 7.76 -15.75 -17.71
N THR A 149 8.22 -14.70 -17.02
CA THR A 149 9.39 -14.76 -16.15
C THR A 149 8.94 -15.16 -14.75
N ILE A 150 9.62 -16.14 -14.15
CA ILE A 150 9.30 -16.66 -12.81
C ILE A 150 10.47 -16.43 -11.88
N LYS A 151 10.16 -16.02 -10.64
CA LYS A 151 11.07 -16.04 -9.51
C LYS A 151 10.50 -16.96 -8.44
N GLU A 152 11.30 -17.87 -7.93
CA GLU A 152 10.85 -18.84 -6.93
C GLU A 152 11.89 -18.99 -5.83
N ILE A 153 11.44 -19.06 -4.57
CA ILE A 153 12.25 -19.36 -3.40
C ILE A 153 11.56 -20.41 -2.52
N ILE A 154 12.35 -21.15 -1.77
CA ILE A 154 11.89 -21.94 -0.64
C ILE A 154 12.26 -21.19 0.64
N TYR A 155 11.24 -20.85 1.42
CA TYR A 155 11.38 -19.98 2.59
C TYR A 155 10.49 -20.46 3.74
N THR A 156 10.99 -20.30 4.98
CA THR A 156 10.24 -20.55 6.20
C THR A 156 10.12 -19.23 6.97
N PRO A 157 8.93 -18.63 7.02
CA PRO A 157 8.71 -17.34 7.65
C PRO A 157 8.81 -17.45 9.17
N SER A 158 9.47 -16.47 9.79
CA SER A 158 9.48 -16.29 11.25
C SER A 158 8.23 -15.58 11.77
N LEU A 159 7.54 -14.84 10.90
CA LEU A 159 6.31 -14.11 11.18
C LEU A 159 5.09 -14.79 10.55
N ASP A 160 3.90 -14.34 10.94
CA ASP A 160 2.59 -14.77 10.41
C ASP A 160 2.19 -14.05 9.11
N TYR A 161 3.15 -13.36 8.49
CA TYR A 161 3.00 -12.76 7.17
C TYR A 161 4.33 -12.74 6.41
N ILE A 162 4.25 -12.54 5.10
CA ILE A 162 5.39 -12.26 4.23
C ILE A 162 5.17 -10.96 3.46
N GLN A 163 6.27 -10.36 2.98
CA GLN A 163 6.23 -9.08 2.26
C GLN A 163 7.08 -9.10 0.99
N PRO A 164 6.58 -9.70 -0.11
CA PRO A 164 7.20 -9.49 -1.41
C PRO A 164 7.00 -8.04 -1.85
N CYS A 165 8.11 -7.39 -2.23
CA CYS A 165 8.16 -5.97 -2.56
C CYS A 165 8.77 -5.76 -3.94
N LEU A 166 8.12 -4.94 -4.76
CA LEU A 166 8.64 -4.48 -6.05
C LEU A 166 9.30 -3.12 -5.88
N VAL A 167 10.56 -3.02 -6.28
CA VAL A 167 11.39 -1.83 -6.12
C VAL A 167 11.72 -1.25 -7.49
N ASN A 168 11.28 -0.02 -7.73
CA ASN A 168 11.54 0.71 -8.96
C ASN A 168 13.01 1.15 -9.02
N THR A 169 13.74 0.67 -10.04
CA THR A 169 15.16 0.99 -10.28
C THR A 169 15.36 2.12 -11.31
N GLY A 170 14.27 2.74 -11.78
CA GLY A 170 14.28 3.78 -12.80
C GLY A 170 14.32 3.27 -14.24
N LYS A 171 14.18 1.95 -14.45
CA LYS A 171 14.21 1.31 -15.78
C LYS A 171 12.83 0.76 -16.17
N GLY A 172 11.83 1.64 -16.18
CA GLY A 172 10.43 1.29 -16.46
C GLY A 172 9.62 0.96 -15.22
N THR A 173 8.34 0.65 -15.43
CA THR A 173 7.34 0.51 -14.37
C THR A 173 7.29 -0.92 -13.80
N PRO A 174 7.56 -1.13 -12.49
CA PRO A 174 7.41 -2.45 -11.88
C PRO A 174 5.97 -2.96 -11.97
N PHE A 175 5.82 -4.26 -12.19
CA PHE A 175 4.52 -4.92 -12.21
C PHE A 175 4.64 -6.38 -11.76
N ILE A 176 3.53 -7.02 -11.44
CA ILE A 176 3.45 -8.44 -11.12
C ILE A 176 2.13 -9.04 -11.63
N SER A 177 2.17 -10.29 -12.11
CA SER A 177 1.01 -11.01 -12.63
C SER A 177 0.39 -11.93 -11.59
N ALA A 178 1.21 -12.71 -10.86
CA ALA A 178 0.71 -13.60 -9.82
C ALA A 178 1.72 -13.84 -8.69
N ILE A 179 1.20 -14.13 -7.50
CA ILE A 179 1.97 -14.61 -6.34
C ILE A 179 1.36 -15.92 -5.86
N GLU A 180 2.18 -16.96 -5.73
CA GLU A 180 1.74 -18.31 -5.40
C GLU A 180 2.59 -18.91 -4.29
N LEU A 181 1.95 -19.52 -3.29
CA LEU A 181 2.60 -20.21 -2.19
C LEU A 181 2.08 -21.64 -2.09
N ARG A 182 3.01 -22.58 -1.88
CA ARG A 182 2.75 -24.01 -1.71
C ARG A 182 3.46 -24.50 -0.47
N THR A 183 2.74 -25.14 0.43
CA THR A 183 3.32 -25.74 1.63
C THR A 183 4.22 -26.90 1.24
N LEU A 184 5.38 -27.01 1.89
CA LEU A 184 6.33 -28.09 1.73
C LEU A 184 6.48 -28.84 3.06
N ASP A 185 6.90 -30.10 2.99
CA ASP A 185 7.33 -30.82 4.19
C ASP A 185 8.55 -30.10 4.79
N ASN A 186 8.51 -29.81 6.10
CA ASN A 186 9.57 -29.10 6.78
C ASN A 186 10.92 -29.86 6.76
N LYS A 187 10.89 -31.19 6.57
CA LYS A 187 12.08 -32.05 6.42
C LYS A 187 12.64 -32.07 4.99
N ALA A 188 11.88 -31.65 3.98
CA ALA A 188 12.35 -31.54 2.61
C ALA A 188 13.17 -30.25 2.43
N TYR A 189 14.17 -30.26 1.54
CA TYR A 189 15.01 -29.09 1.24
C TYR A 189 15.65 -28.45 2.48
N VAL A 190 16.11 -29.26 3.43
CA VAL A 190 16.90 -28.78 4.58
C VAL A 190 18.31 -28.47 4.09
N THR A 191 18.80 -27.27 4.38
CA THR A 191 20.16 -26.85 4.03
C THR A 191 20.99 -26.68 5.29
N TYR A 192 22.30 -26.86 5.14
CA TYR A 192 23.29 -26.60 6.19
C TYR A 192 23.98 -25.24 5.98
N ALA A 193 23.43 -24.41 5.08
CA ALA A 193 23.84 -23.03 4.92
C ALA A 193 23.52 -22.21 6.20
N ALA A 194 24.05 -20.99 6.29
CA ALA A 194 23.75 -20.11 7.41
C ALA A 194 22.22 -19.97 7.59
N LYS A 195 21.72 -19.87 8.83
CA LYS A 195 20.28 -19.80 9.13
C LYS A 195 19.53 -18.71 8.35
N SER A 196 20.22 -17.66 7.94
CA SER A 196 19.68 -16.56 7.11
C SER A 196 19.64 -16.88 5.61
N SER A 197 19.93 -18.10 5.18
CA SER A 197 20.03 -18.47 3.77
C SER A 197 18.72 -19.06 3.26
N VAL A 198 18.35 -18.71 2.03
CA VAL A 198 17.15 -19.23 1.36
C VAL A 198 17.55 -19.92 0.05
N LEU A 199 16.79 -20.94 -0.34
CA LEU A 199 16.99 -21.59 -1.63
C LEU A 199 16.20 -20.83 -2.69
N SER A 200 16.89 -20.33 -3.69
CA SER A 200 16.31 -19.69 -4.87
C SER A 200 16.36 -20.67 -6.03
N TYR A 201 15.25 -20.80 -6.75
CA TYR A 201 15.15 -21.62 -7.95
C TYR A 201 16.24 -21.26 -8.97
N PHE A 202 16.94 -22.27 -9.50
CA PHE A 202 17.87 -22.12 -10.61
C PHE A 202 17.36 -22.86 -11.85
N PHE A 203 17.10 -24.16 -11.74
CA PHE A 203 16.37 -24.93 -12.74
C PHE A 203 15.74 -26.20 -12.16
N ARG A 204 14.74 -26.74 -12.86
CA ARG A 204 14.08 -28.01 -12.55
C ARG A 204 13.73 -28.72 -13.87
N PHE A 205 14.32 -29.88 -14.09
CA PHE A 205 14.24 -30.59 -15.36
C PHE A 205 13.69 -32.01 -15.21
N ASP A 206 12.79 -32.33 -16.13
CA ASP A 206 12.45 -33.70 -16.52
C ASP A 206 13.37 -34.09 -17.68
N LEU A 207 14.11 -35.17 -17.51
CA LEU A 207 15.09 -35.61 -18.51
C LEU A 207 14.53 -36.66 -19.47
N GLY A 208 13.49 -37.38 -19.06
CA GLY A 208 12.92 -38.49 -19.82
C GLY A 208 11.91 -38.05 -20.87
N SER A 209 11.34 -36.86 -20.74
CA SER A 209 10.42 -36.28 -21.72
C SER A 209 11.12 -35.53 -22.86
N ILE A 210 10.59 -35.68 -24.08
CA ILE A 210 10.92 -34.85 -25.26
C ILE A 210 9.76 -33.95 -25.69
N THR A 211 8.64 -34.03 -24.99
CA THR A 211 7.52 -33.16 -25.28
C THR A 211 7.84 -31.79 -24.69
N ASN A 212 7.62 -30.70 -25.42
CA ASN A 212 7.68 -29.34 -24.87
C ASN A 212 6.51 -29.04 -23.91
N LEU A 213 5.99 -30.06 -23.22
CA LEU A 213 4.94 -29.93 -22.23
C LEU A 213 5.55 -29.54 -20.89
N GLU A 214 4.84 -28.69 -20.17
CA GLU A 214 5.16 -28.27 -18.82
C GLU A 214 4.25 -29.03 -17.85
N TYR A 215 4.83 -29.75 -16.89
CA TYR A 215 4.07 -30.46 -15.85
C TYR A 215 3.97 -29.59 -14.60
N ARG A 216 2.78 -29.57 -14.00
CA ARG A 216 2.46 -28.72 -12.84
C ARG A 216 1.34 -29.34 -11.99
N TYR A 217 0.53 -28.56 -11.26
CA TYR A 217 -0.38 -29.06 -10.21
C TYR A 217 -1.16 -30.35 -10.49
N LYS A 218 -1.71 -30.52 -11.70
CA LYS A 218 -2.43 -31.74 -12.10
C LYS A 218 -1.57 -33.01 -12.00
N ASP A 219 -0.27 -32.86 -12.23
CA ASP A 219 0.72 -33.92 -12.21
C ASP A 219 1.58 -33.90 -10.93
N ASP A 220 1.85 -32.70 -10.38
CA ASP A 220 2.68 -32.45 -9.20
C ASP A 220 1.88 -31.81 -8.07
N VAL A 221 1.62 -32.58 -7.00
CA VAL A 221 0.92 -32.14 -5.79
C VAL A 221 1.53 -30.90 -5.11
N LEU A 222 2.82 -30.63 -5.31
CA LEU A 222 3.52 -29.46 -4.78
C LEU A 222 3.52 -28.27 -5.74
N ASP A 223 2.86 -28.40 -6.91
CA ASP A 223 2.71 -27.37 -7.93
C ASP A 223 4.05 -26.75 -8.39
N ARG A 224 5.10 -27.57 -8.38
CA ARG A 224 6.37 -27.26 -9.03
C ARG A 224 6.18 -27.31 -10.54
N ILE A 225 6.91 -26.46 -11.25
CA ILE A 225 6.93 -26.47 -12.71
C ILE A 225 8.15 -27.29 -13.15
N TRP A 226 7.91 -28.34 -13.94
CA TRP A 226 8.94 -29.19 -14.54
C TRP A 226 9.03 -28.91 -16.04
N TYR A 227 10.26 -28.73 -16.52
CA TYR A 227 10.53 -28.50 -17.94
C TYR A 227 11.27 -29.71 -18.52
N ALA A 228 10.82 -30.20 -19.67
CA ALA A 228 11.57 -31.17 -20.45
C ALA A 228 12.92 -30.57 -20.85
N PHE A 229 14.00 -31.33 -20.65
CA PHE A 229 15.35 -30.93 -21.06
C PHE A 229 16.07 -32.08 -21.76
N GLU A 230 16.72 -31.77 -22.87
CA GLU A 230 17.43 -32.75 -23.69
C GLU A 230 18.95 -32.62 -23.49
N TRP A 231 19.57 -33.72 -23.06
CA TRP A 231 21.02 -33.90 -23.10
C TRP A 231 21.42 -34.73 -24.32
N ASN A 232 22.55 -34.36 -24.93
CA ASN A 232 23.11 -35.10 -26.06
C ASN A 232 23.51 -36.52 -25.63
N GLU A 233 23.44 -37.47 -26.57
CA GLU A 233 23.98 -38.84 -26.41
C GLU A 233 23.30 -39.73 -25.34
N MET A 234 22.04 -39.45 -25.00
CA MET A 234 21.25 -40.25 -24.05
C MET A 234 20.17 -41.10 -24.74
N LYS A 235 20.01 -42.34 -24.28
CA LYS A 235 18.84 -43.19 -24.57
C LYS A 235 17.76 -42.87 -23.54
N ARG A 236 16.52 -42.72 -24.01
CA ARG A 236 15.34 -42.55 -23.14
C ARG A 236 14.63 -43.87 -22.93
N ILE A 237 14.14 -44.05 -21.72
CA ILE A 237 13.34 -45.20 -21.29
C ILE A 237 12.11 -44.70 -20.54
N SER A 238 11.01 -45.45 -20.65
CA SER A 238 9.75 -45.07 -20.03
C SER A 238 8.96 -46.32 -19.63
N THR A 239 8.08 -46.16 -18.65
CA THR A 239 7.11 -47.15 -18.22
C THR A 239 5.69 -46.59 -18.33
N LYS A 240 4.70 -47.48 -18.46
CA LYS A 240 3.28 -47.12 -18.37
C LYS A 240 2.72 -47.28 -16.96
N ASP A 241 3.50 -47.82 -16.03
CA ASP A 241 3.11 -48.00 -14.63
C ASP A 241 3.51 -46.75 -13.83
N ASP A 242 2.51 -46.08 -13.25
CA ASP A 242 2.64 -44.86 -12.48
C ASP A 242 2.60 -45.10 -10.96
N ILE A 243 2.53 -46.37 -10.52
CA ILE A 243 2.50 -46.72 -9.10
C ILE A 243 3.91 -46.66 -8.53
N LEU A 244 4.17 -45.62 -7.75
CA LEU A 244 5.48 -45.32 -7.15
C LEU A 244 5.42 -45.29 -5.62
N ILE A 245 6.47 -45.81 -4.98
CA ILE A 245 6.74 -45.60 -3.56
C ILE A 245 7.43 -44.24 -3.43
N GLN A 246 6.64 -43.24 -3.03
CA GLN A 246 7.07 -41.84 -2.97
C GLN A 246 7.92 -41.55 -1.73
N ASN A 247 8.86 -40.60 -1.88
CA ASN A 247 9.61 -40.02 -0.77
C ASN A 247 9.09 -38.63 -0.37
N ILE A 248 9.76 -37.95 0.57
CA ILE A 248 9.31 -36.65 1.10
C ILE A 248 9.27 -35.51 0.05
N TYR A 249 10.02 -35.63 -1.05
CA TYR A 249 10.07 -34.64 -2.12
C TYR A 249 8.94 -34.82 -3.14
N LYS A 250 8.28 -35.97 -3.12
CA LYS A 250 7.10 -36.31 -3.93
C LYS A 250 7.19 -35.86 -5.40
N PRO A 251 8.28 -36.14 -6.15
CA PRO A 251 8.33 -35.81 -7.57
C PRO A 251 7.17 -36.48 -8.32
N PRO A 252 6.60 -35.82 -9.34
CA PRO A 252 5.38 -36.28 -9.97
C PRO A 252 5.61 -37.58 -10.75
N ALA A 253 4.62 -38.48 -10.74
CA ALA A 253 4.76 -39.80 -11.36
C ALA A 253 5.02 -39.72 -12.88
N VAL A 254 4.48 -38.72 -13.57
CA VAL A 254 4.74 -38.49 -14.99
C VAL A 254 6.23 -38.22 -15.28
N VAL A 255 6.93 -37.55 -14.37
CA VAL A 255 8.38 -37.32 -14.50
C VAL A 255 9.16 -38.57 -14.10
N MET A 256 8.74 -39.24 -13.03
CA MET A 256 9.44 -40.43 -12.51
C MET A 256 9.19 -41.71 -13.32
N SER A 257 8.21 -41.71 -14.24
CA SER A 257 7.95 -42.82 -15.17
C SER A 257 8.78 -42.76 -16.45
N THR A 258 9.61 -41.72 -16.61
CA THR A 258 10.56 -41.58 -17.71
C THR A 258 11.96 -41.31 -17.18
N ALA A 259 12.99 -41.73 -17.92
CA ALA A 259 14.38 -41.52 -17.53
C ALA A 259 15.33 -41.53 -18.72
N VAL A 260 16.55 -41.06 -18.47
CA VAL A 260 17.69 -41.18 -19.38
C VAL A 260 18.71 -42.19 -18.87
N THR A 261 19.35 -42.85 -19.81
CA THR A 261 20.46 -43.78 -19.62
C THR A 261 21.43 -43.65 -20.80
N PRO A 262 22.74 -43.85 -20.66
CA PRO A 262 23.68 -43.70 -21.76
C PRO A 262 23.42 -44.74 -22.87
N VAL A 263 23.63 -44.34 -24.13
CA VAL A 263 23.50 -45.25 -25.29
C VAL A 263 24.53 -46.39 -25.22
N ASN A 264 25.76 -46.06 -24.80
CA ASN A 264 26.80 -47.05 -24.51
C ASN A 264 26.69 -47.49 -23.04
N ALA A 265 26.47 -48.78 -22.80
CA ALA A 265 26.26 -49.34 -21.46
C ALA A 265 27.47 -49.15 -20.50
N SER A 266 28.66 -48.89 -21.03
CA SER A 266 29.87 -48.59 -20.25
C SER A 266 30.13 -47.10 -20.06
N ALA A 267 29.41 -46.22 -20.78
CA ALA A 267 29.58 -44.78 -20.62
C ALA A 267 28.86 -44.28 -19.36
N PRO A 268 29.32 -43.17 -18.77
CA PRO A 268 28.59 -42.52 -17.68
C PRO A 268 27.43 -41.65 -18.20
N ILE A 269 26.49 -41.30 -17.31
CA ILE A 269 25.66 -40.11 -17.54
C ILE A 269 26.48 -38.90 -17.13
N GLN A 270 26.70 -37.96 -18.05
CA GLN A 270 27.40 -36.71 -17.74
C GLN A 270 26.56 -35.50 -18.14
N PHE A 271 26.45 -34.55 -17.22
CA PHE A 271 25.82 -33.25 -17.47
C PHE A 271 26.54 -32.15 -16.69
N SER A 272 26.27 -30.90 -17.05
CA SER A 272 26.90 -29.77 -16.38
C SER A 272 26.03 -28.53 -16.41
N PHE A 273 26.26 -27.65 -15.44
CA PHE A 273 25.76 -26.28 -15.48
C PHE A 273 26.87 -25.29 -15.10
N ASP A 274 26.77 -24.08 -15.62
CA ASP A 274 27.70 -23.00 -15.32
C ASP A 274 27.21 -22.20 -14.11
N ALA A 275 28.14 -21.89 -13.20
CA ALA A 275 27.87 -21.01 -12.07
C ALA A 275 27.77 -19.56 -12.56
N VAL A 276 26.87 -18.78 -11.94
CA VAL A 276 26.73 -17.36 -12.27
C VAL A 276 27.93 -16.57 -11.73
N ASN A 277 28.40 -16.94 -10.54
CA ASN A 277 29.64 -16.45 -9.93
C ASN A 277 30.34 -17.61 -9.20
N VAL A 278 31.67 -17.60 -9.17
CA VAL A 278 32.47 -18.63 -8.47
C VAL A 278 32.18 -18.72 -6.97
N ASN A 279 31.74 -17.62 -6.36
CA ASN A 279 31.38 -17.55 -4.94
C ASN A 279 29.92 -17.93 -4.67
N ASP A 280 29.13 -18.18 -5.71
CA ASP A 280 27.76 -18.65 -5.52
C ASP A 280 27.77 -20.06 -4.93
N GLN A 281 26.71 -20.36 -4.19
CA GLN A 281 26.49 -21.63 -3.54
C GLN A 281 25.25 -22.29 -4.15
N TYR A 282 25.34 -23.59 -4.43
CA TYR A 282 24.26 -24.35 -5.06
C TYR A 282 23.96 -25.64 -4.30
N TYR A 283 22.69 -26.00 -4.26
CA TYR A 283 22.21 -27.31 -3.84
C TYR A 283 21.59 -28.02 -5.04
N ILE A 284 21.88 -29.31 -5.19
CA ILE A 284 21.33 -30.16 -6.24
C ILE A 284 20.52 -31.31 -5.65
N TYR A 285 19.48 -31.71 -6.36
CA TYR A 285 18.63 -32.86 -6.08
C TYR A 285 18.51 -33.70 -7.37
N LEU A 286 18.90 -34.96 -7.29
CA LEU A 286 18.82 -35.95 -8.37
C LEU A 286 17.71 -36.93 -8.01
N HIS A 287 16.70 -37.02 -8.86
CA HIS A 287 15.57 -37.93 -8.66
C HIS A 287 15.73 -39.15 -9.54
N ILE A 288 15.66 -40.33 -8.91
CA ILE A 288 15.94 -41.62 -9.51
C ILE A 288 14.83 -42.59 -9.16
N THR A 289 14.40 -43.39 -10.11
CA THR A 289 13.52 -44.54 -9.89
C THR A 289 13.85 -45.66 -10.85
N GLU A 290 14.05 -46.86 -10.33
CA GLU A 290 14.13 -48.07 -11.15
C GLU A 290 12.73 -48.54 -11.49
N PHE A 291 12.38 -48.54 -12.77
CA PHE A 291 11.10 -49.08 -13.25
C PHE A 291 11.28 -50.26 -14.20
N GLU A 292 12.51 -50.66 -14.50
CA GLU A 292 12.80 -51.93 -15.15
C GLU A 292 12.78 -53.04 -14.08
N ASN A 293 11.94 -54.06 -14.27
CA ASN A 293 11.94 -55.22 -13.38
C ASN A 293 13.13 -56.12 -13.74
N LEU A 294 14.26 -55.88 -13.05
CA LEU A 294 15.54 -56.50 -13.35
C LEU A 294 15.49 -58.02 -13.13
N ALA A 295 16.08 -58.78 -14.06
CA ALA A 295 16.25 -60.22 -13.86
C ALA A 295 17.21 -60.51 -12.69
N ALA A 296 17.20 -61.73 -12.14
CA ALA A 296 18.02 -62.09 -10.98
C ALA A 296 19.54 -61.96 -11.20
N ASN A 297 19.99 -61.94 -12.47
CA ASN A 297 21.37 -61.73 -12.88
C ASN A 297 21.65 -60.28 -13.32
N GLU A 298 20.67 -59.39 -13.25
CA GLU A 298 20.80 -57.98 -13.60
C GLU A 298 20.83 -57.10 -12.35
N SER A 299 21.68 -56.06 -12.39
CA SER A 299 21.85 -55.14 -11.29
C SER A 299 22.20 -53.76 -11.80
N ARG A 300 21.64 -52.72 -11.18
CA ARG A 300 22.02 -51.33 -11.41
C ARG A 300 22.68 -50.76 -10.17
N SER A 301 23.92 -50.30 -10.32
CA SER A 301 24.64 -49.61 -9.27
C SER A 301 25.64 -48.62 -9.87
N PHE A 302 25.69 -47.41 -9.33
CA PHE A 302 26.55 -46.35 -9.85
C PHE A 302 26.99 -45.36 -8.77
N ASN A 303 28.14 -44.74 -8.99
CA ASN A 303 28.68 -43.65 -8.17
C ASN A 303 28.40 -42.30 -8.84
N ILE A 304 28.17 -41.27 -8.02
CA ILE A 304 27.90 -39.91 -8.46
C ILE A 304 29.04 -39.02 -8.02
N THR A 305 29.69 -38.38 -8.99
CA THR A 305 30.79 -37.45 -8.76
C THR A 305 30.46 -36.06 -9.28
N VAL A 306 31.03 -35.04 -8.64
CA VAL A 306 30.97 -33.64 -9.06
C VAL A 306 32.40 -33.15 -9.23
N ASN A 307 32.73 -32.70 -10.45
CA ASN A 307 34.09 -32.29 -10.80
C ASN A 307 35.15 -33.35 -10.43
N GLY A 308 34.80 -34.64 -10.59
CA GLY A 308 35.66 -35.78 -10.27
C GLY A 308 35.70 -36.17 -8.79
N ILE A 309 35.07 -35.41 -7.89
CA ILE A 309 35.01 -35.71 -6.45
C ILE A 309 33.74 -36.51 -6.15
N LEU A 310 33.86 -37.61 -5.39
CA LEU A 310 32.71 -38.42 -4.99
C LEU A 310 31.73 -37.59 -4.14
N MET A 311 30.50 -37.47 -4.63
CA MET A 311 29.41 -36.80 -3.91
C MET A 311 28.54 -37.83 -3.19
N TYR A 312 28.22 -38.94 -3.87
CA TYR A 312 27.36 -39.99 -3.35
C TYR A 312 27.66 -41.31 -4.04
N GLY A 313 27.56 -42.43 -3.34
CA GLY A 313 27.60 -43.74 -3.95
C GLY A 313 28.16 -44.85 -3.05
N PRO A 314 27.94 -46.12 -3.42
CA PRO A 314 27.15 -46.51 -4.59
C PRO A 314 25.65 -46.33 -4.36
N GLU A 315 24.96 -45.77 -5.35
CA GLU A 315 23.50 -45.78 -5.43
C GLU A 315 23.03 -47.13 -5.97
N ILE A 316 21.97 -47.69 -5.39
CA ILE A 316 21.36 -48.96 -5.81
C ILE A 316 19.84 -48.73 -5.83
N PRO A 317 19.30 -48.25 -6.97
CA PRO A 317 17.89 -47.89 -7.05
C PRO A 317 16.99 -49.09 -6.81
N VAL A 318 15.95 -48.90 -5.99
CA VAL A 318 14.98 -49.96 -5.68
C VAL A 318 13.80 -49.87 -6.65
N TYR A 319 13.34 -51.03 -7.13
CA TYR A 319 12.21 -51.11 -8.06
C TYR A 319 10.98 -50.37 -7.54
N ARG A 320 10.51 -49.39 -8.31
CA ARG A 320 9.40 -48.47 -8.06
C ARG A 320 9.56 -47.55 -6.84
N SER A 321 10.74 -47.49 -6.23
CA SER A 321 11.04 -46.55 -5.17
C SER A 321 11.63 -45.27 -5.74
N VAL A 322 11.11 -44.13 -5.29
CA VAL A 322 11.67 -42.83 -5.62
C VAL A 322 12.80 -42.52 -4.65
N ASP A 323 14.02 -42.42 -5.19
CA ASP A 323 15.20 -41.98 -4.46
C ASP A 323 15.57 -40.55 -4.89
N SER A 324 15.81 -39.69 -3.90
CA SER A 324 16.21 -38.29 -4.10
C SER A 324 17.58 -38.07 -3.46
N ILE A 325 18.63 -38.07 -4.28
CA ILE A 325 20.01 -37.86 -3.83
C ILE A 325 20.33 -36.37 -3.90
N PHE A 326 20.90 -35.81 -2.84
CA PHE A 326 21.17 -34.38 -2.78
C PHE A 326 22.53 -34.06 -2.17
N SER A 327 23.09 -32.91 -2.54
CA SER A 327 24.31 -32.40 -1.92
C SER A 327 24.02 -31.93 -0.49
N THR A 328 24.71 -32.49 0.51
CA THR A 328 24.57 -32.06 1.92
C THR A 328 25.29 -30.74 2.20
N ILE A 329 26.41 -30.49 1.51
CA ILE A 329 27.19 -29.25 1.57
C ILE A 329 26.93 -28.47 0.27
N PRO A 330 26.80 -27.13 0.31
CA PRO A 330 26.59 -26.36 -0.91
C PRO A 330 27.82 -26.44 -1.83
N LEU A 331 27.57 -26.63 -3.12
CA LEU A 331 28.58 -26.58 -4.16
C LEU A 331 29.01 -25.13 -4.37
N THR A 332 30.30 -24.83 -4.23
CA THR A 332 30.87 -23.47 -4.40
C THR A 332 32.32 -23.54 -4.89
N GLY A 333 32.90 -22.43 -5.34
CA GLY A 333 34.31 -22.33 -5.74
C GLY A 333 34.65 -22.79 -7.15
N ALA A 334 33.67 -23.03 -8.02
CA ALA A 334 33.89 -23.41 -9.41
C ALA A 334 33.06 -22.57 -10.38
N THR A 335 33.56 -22.37 -11.61
CA THR A 335 32.81 -21.74 -12.70
C THR A 335 31.82 -22.69 -13.37
N LYS A 336 32.06 -24.00 -13.25
CA LYS A 336 31.25 -25.04 -13.85
C LYS A 336 31.22 -26.27 -12.94
N TYR A 337 30.05 -26.89 -12.83
CA TYR A 337 29.86 -28.14 -12.11
C TYR A 337 29.52 -29.24 -13.11
N ILE A 338 30.39 -30.25 -13.18
CA ILE A 338 30.25 -31.42 -14.05
C ILE A 338 29.86 -32.60 -13.19
N PHE A 339 28.65 -33.10 -13.39
CA PHE A 339 28.13 -34.28 -12.73
C PHE A 339 28.40 -35.49 -13.60
N THR A 340 28.95 -36.55 -13.00
CA THR A 340 29.19 -37.82 -13.70
C THR A 340 28.65 -38.95 -12.84
N LEU A 341 27.66 -39.67 -13.37
CA LEU A 341 27.14 -40.90 -12.80
C LEU A 341 27.82 -42.06 -13.54
N SER A 342 28.63 -42.84 -12.82
CA SER A 342 29.44 -43.91 -13.40
C SER A 342 29.03 -45.26 -12.81
N LYS A 343 28.74 -46.22 -13.70
CA LYS A 343 28.45 -47.60 -13.34
C LYS A 343 29.56 -48.21 -12.46
N THR A 344 29.18 -48.97 -11.44
CA THR A 344 30.14 -49.74 -10.61
C THR A 344 30.52 -51.06 -11.27
N ASP A 345 31.67 -51.62 -10.89
CA ASP A 345 32.18 -52.88 -11.47
C ASP A 345 31.20 -54.06 -11.31
N ASN A 346 30.41 -54.07 -10.23
CA ASN A 346 29.45 -55.13 -9.92
C ASN A 346 28.08 -54.93 -10.58
N SER A 347 27.86 -53.82 -11.28
CA SER A 347 26.61 -53.55 -11.96
C SER A 347 26.61 -54.22 -13.34
N THR A 348 25.45 -54.67 -13.81
CA THR A 348 25.30 -55.12 -15.21
C THR A 348 24.72 -54.03 -16.10
N LEU A 349 23.88 -53.14 -15.56
CA LEU A 349 23.20 -52.08 -16.30
C LEU A 349 23.87 -50.70 -16.13
N PRO A 350 23.74 -49.80 -17.11
CA PRO A 350 24.23 -48.44 -17.00
C PRO A 350 23.46 -47.61 -15.95
N PRO A 351 23.94 -46.42 -15.55
CA PRO A 351 23.19 -45.52 -14.67
C PRO A 351 21.85 -45.08 -15.27
N ILE A 352 20.94 -44.63 -14.41
CA ILE A 352 19.62 -44.10 -14.78
C ILE A 352 19.37 -42.79 -14.01
N LEU A 353 18.71 -41.82 -14.66
CA LEU A 353 18.33 -40.56 -14.02
C LEU A 353 17.01 -40.05 -14.61
N ASN A 354 16.06 -39.70 -13.75
CA ASN A 354 14.73 -39.24 -14.18
C ASN A 354 14.68 -37.71 -14.24
N ALA A 355 15.14 -37.05 -13.18
CA ALA A 355 14.92 -35.62 -13.00
C ALA A 355 16.03 -34.95 -12.17
N VAL A 356 16.18 -33.64 -12.35
CA VAL A 356 17.15 -32.81 -11.61
C VAL A 356 16.52 -31.50 -11.16
N GLU A 357 16.75 -31.13 -9.89
CA GLU A 357 16.50 -29.79 -9.38
C GLU A 357 17.81 -29.15 -8.92
N VAL A 358 18.01 -27.86 -9.26
CA VAL A 358 19.11 -27.07 -8.71
C VAL A 358 18.57 -25.77 -8.13
N TYR A 359 19.06 -25.44 -6.94
CA TYR A 359 18.75 -24.23 -6.22
C TYR A 359 20.03 -23.47 -5.89
N LYS A 360 20.01 -22.16 -6.14
CA LYS A 360 21.06 -21.23 -5.71
C LYS A 360 20.76 -20.73 -4.30
N VAL A 361 21.76 -20.64 -3.45
CA VAL A 361 21.63 -20.05 -2.11
C VAL A 361 21.62 -18.52 -2.24
N LYS A 362 20.63 -17.87 -1.61
CA LYS A 362 20.54 -16.41 -1.45
C LYS A 362 20.68 -16.06 0.03
N ASN A 363 21.41 -14.99 0.33
CA ASN A 363 21.60 -14.52 1.69
C ASN A 363 20.51 -13.51 2.08
N PHE A 364 19.65 -13.87 3.03
CA PHE A 364 18.65 -13.02 3.65
C PHE A 364 19.09 -12.60 5.06
N SER A 365 20.31 -12.06 5.19
CA SER A 365 20.89 -11.68 6.48
C SER A 365 20.34 -10.39 7.07
N GLN A 366 19.62 -9.56 6.31
CA GLN A 366 19.02 -8.36 6.88
C GLN A 366 17.80 -8.74 7.73
N SER A 367 17.85 -8.36 9.00
CA SER A 367 16.75 -8.52 9.93
C SER A 367 15.60 -7.56 9.60
N GLU A 368 14.38 -8.04 9.74
CA GLU A 368 13.18 -7.20 9.71
C GLU A 368 13.15 -6.26 10.93
N THR A 369 12.45 -5.14 10.77
CA THR A 369 12.22 -4.18 11.86
C THR A 369 11.49 -4.85 13.01
N GLN A 370 11.80 -4.45 14.24
CA GLN A 370 11.12 -5.00 15.41
C GLN A 370 9.60 -4.90 15.31
N GLN A 371 8.91 -5.99 15.60
CA GLN A 371 7.47 -6.15 15.31
C GLN A 371 6.60 -5.09 16.04
N ASP A 372 6.91 -4.76 17.30
CA ASP A 372 6.20 -3.69 18.03
C ASP A 372 6.32 -2.33 17.35
N ASP A 373 7.48 -2.03 16.75
CA ASP A 373 7.70 -0.78 16.02
C ASP A 373 6.88 -0.80 14.70
N VAL A 374 6.89 -1.93 13.97
CA VAL A 374 6.08 -2.13 12.75
C VAL A 374 4.59 -1.94 13.02
N ASP A 375 4.06 -2.59 14.05
CA ASP A 375 2.64 -2.50 14.41
C ASP A 375 2.25 -1.11 14.90
N THR A 376 3.16 -0.44 15.63
CA THR A 376 2.96 0.97 16.01
C THR A 376 2.84 1.87 14.79
N MET A 377 3.73 1.72 13.83
CA MET A 377 3.69 2.52 12.61
C MET A 377 2.45 2.23 11.75
N ARG A 378 1.99 0.98 11.71
CA ARG A 378 0.71 0.63 11.08
C ARG A 378 -0.48 1.31 11.77
N ASN A 379 -0.50 1.34 13.10
CA ASN A 379 -1.54 2.02 13.86
C ASN A 379 -1.52 3.52 13.62
N ILE A 380 -0.34 4.15 13.54
CA ILE A 380 -0.18 5.57 13.20
C ILE A 380 -0.69 5.85 11.79
N LYS A 381 -0.30 5.03 10.79
CA LYS A 381 -0.78 5.14 9.40
C LYS A 381 -2.31 5.09 9.35
N LYS A 382 -2.92 4.14 10.09
CA LYS A 382 -4.37 3.96 10.14
C LYS A 382 -5.09 5.09 10.89
N ALA A 383 -4.54 5.54 12.02
CA ALA A 383 -5.17 6.55 12.88
C ALA A 383 -5.23 7.92 12.20
N TYR A 384 -4.18 8.29 11.46
CA TYR A 384 -4.07 9.63 10.87
C TYR A 384 -4.18 9.66 9.34
N GLY A 385 -4.31 8.50 8.69
CA GLY A 385 -4.40 8.43 7.23
C GLY A 385 -3.14 8.92 6.49
N VAL A 386 -1.96 8.77 7.10
CA VAL A 386 -0.69 9.25 6.51
C VAL A 386 -0.42 8.56 5.17
N ALA A 387 -0.36 9.36 4.11
CA ALA A 387 -0.04 8.91 2.76
C ALA A 387 1.40 9.31 2.39
N ARG A 388 2.34 8.38 2.55
CA ARG A 388 3.77 8.50 2.18
C ARG A 388 4.23 7.21 1.48
N ASN A 389 5.54 7.02 1.30
CA ASN A 389 6.14 5.75 0.82
C ASN A 389 6.05 4.59 1.84
N TRP A 390 5.08 4.62 2.75
CA TRP A 390 4.94 3.71 3.88
C TRP A 390 4.31 2.37 3.47
N GLN A 391 5.14 1.54 2.84
CA GLN A 391 4.82 0.17 2.43
C GLN A 391 5.98 -0.79 2.76
N GLY A 392 5.66 -2.02 3.14
CA GLY A 392 6.63 -3.05 3.52
C GLY A 392 7.25 -2.84 4.89
N ASP A 393 8.51 -3.24 5.04
CA ASP A 393 9.28 -3.02 6.27
C ASP A 393 9.64 -1.51 6.41
N PRO A 394 9.49 -0.91 7.62
CA PRO A 394 9.76 0.51 7.83
C PRO A 394 11.24 0.91 7.71
N CYS A 395 12.16 0.10 8.23
CA CYS A 395 13.59 0.41 8.27
C CYS A 395 14.36 -0.14 7.08
N GLY A 396 13.85 -1.19 6.43
CA GLY A 396 14.55 -1.97 5.42
C GLY A 396 13.79 -2.06 4.08
N PRO A 397 14.52 -2.16 2.95
CA PRO A 397 15.98 -1.98 2.82
C PRO A 397 16.35 -0.52 3.12
N VAL A 398 17.59 -0.26 3.59
CA VAL A 398 18.05 1.08 4.03
C VAL A 398 17.81 2.17 2.99
N ASN A 399 18.08 1.88 1.71
CA ASN A 399 17.89 2.83 0.60
C ASN A 399 16.42 3.17 0.33
N TYR A 400 15.49 2.41 0.88
CA TYR A 400 14.05 2.54 0.69
C TYR A 400 13.30 2.57 2.04
N MET A 401 13.97 3.11 3.07
CA MET A 401 13.37 3.38 4.37
C MET A 401 12.16 4.30 4.24
N TRP A 402 11.20 4.15 5.15
CA TRP A 402 10.03 5.02 5.18
C TRP A 402 10.40 6.48 5.43
N GLU A 403 9.77 7.38 4.69
CA GLU A 403 9.99 8.81 4.76
C GLU A 403 9.60 9.36 6.13
N GLY A 404 10.50 10.14 6.70
CA GLY A 404 10.37 10.70 8.04
C GLY A 404 10.78 9.74 9.16
N LEU A 405 11.33 8.56 8.83
CA LEU A 405 11.91 7.66 9.83
C LEU A 405 13.43 7.70 9.81
N ASN A 406 14.03 7.36 10.95
CA ASN A 406 15.39 6.86 11.05
C ASN A 406 15.40 5.65 11.98
N CYS A 407 16.30 4.71 11.72
CA CYS A 407 16.38 3.46 12.47
C CYS A 407 17.80 3.17 12.96
N SER A 408 17.92 2.34 13.99
CA SER A 408 19.21 1.77 14.40
C SER A 408 19.65 0.73 13.37
N LEU A 409 20.78 0.97 12.69
CA LEU A 409 21.28 0.12 11.59
C LEU A 409 22.57 -0.61 11.97
N ASP A 410 22.62 -1.13 13.19
CA ASP A 410 23.76 -1.92 13.65
C ASP A 410 23.54 -3.34 13.09
N GLY A 411 24.22 -3.72 12.01
CA GLY A 411 23.92 -4.92 11.19
C GLY A 411 23.84 -6.29 11.90
N ASN A 412 24.02 -6.35 13.21
CA ASN A 412 23.83 -7.53 14.06
C ASN A 412 22.60 -7.46 14.98
N ASN A 413 21.93 -6.31 15.06
CA ASN A 413 20.77 -6.07 15.91
C ASN A 413 19.50 -5.93 15.07
N ILE A 414 18.36 -6.26 15.67
CA ILE A 414 17.05 -6.02 15.08
C ILE A 414 16.84 -4.51 14.92
N PRO A 415 16.56 -3.99 13.71
CA PRO A 415 16.31 -2.57 13.50
C PRO A 415 15.17 -2.04 14.37
N ARG A 416 15.42 -0.90 15.03
CA ARG A 416 14.45 -0.18 15.87
C ARG A 416 14.29 1.25 15.36
N ILE A 417 13.08 1.80 15.44
CA ILE A 417 12.81 3.19 15.06
C ILE A 417 13.38 4.13 16.11
N THR A 418 14.27 5.03 15.69
CA THR A 418 14.95 6.01 16.56
C THR A 418 14.51 7.44 16.28
N SER A 419 13.93 7.71 15.11
CA SER A 419 13.38 9.01 14.74
C SER A 419 12.05 8.84 14.02
N LEU A 420 11.07 9.67 14.38
CA LEU A 420 9.78 9.79 13.72
C LEU A 420 9.46 11.27 13.49
N ASN A 421 9.41 11.69 12.23
CA ASN A 421 9.02 13.01 11.79
C ASN A 421 7.69 12.95 11.03
N LEU A 422 6.64 13.44 11.68
CA LEU A 422 5.31 13.64 11.13
C LEU A 422 4.91 15.12 11.17
N SER A 423 5.90 16.02 11.16
CA SER A 423 5.62 17.45 11.04
C SER A 423 4.85 17.73 9.74
N SER A 424 3.97 18.73 9.77
CA SER A 424 3.23 19.20 8.57
C SER A 424 2.50 18.09 7.80
N SER A 425 2.01 17.08 8.50
CA SER A 425 1.38 15.90 7.88
C SER A 425 -0.15 15.93 7.92
N GLY A 426 -0.73 17.05 8.33
CA GLY A 426 -2.18 17.22 8.44
C GLY A 426 -2.81 16.32 9.51
N LEU A 427 -2.05 15.93 10.55
CA LEU A 427 -2.56 15.06 11.60
C LEU A 427 -3.67 15.76 12.39
N THR A 428 -4.74 15.03 12.70
CA THR A 428 -5.89 15.50 13.49
C THR A 428 -6.22 14.54 14.63
N GLY A 429 -6.93 15.01 15.65
CA GLY A 429 -7.30 14.19 16.81
C GLY A 429 -6.21 14.15 17.87
N GLU A 430 -6.30 13.19 18.80
CA GLU A 430 -5.34 13.08 19.91
C GLU A 430 -4.04 12.39 19.50
N ILE A 431 -2.97 12.62 20.27
CA ILE A 431 -1.70 11.91 20.12
C ILE A 431 -1.90 10.42 20.47
N SER A 432 -1.84 9.57 19.45
CA SER A 432 -1.98 8.11 19.57
C SER A 432 -1.06 7.49 20.63
N SER A 433 -1.67 6.78 21.57
CA SER A 433 -0.98 6.03 22.62
C SER A 433 -0.06 4.92 22.11
N SER A 434 -0.22 4.49 20.85
CA SER A 434 0.65 3.49 20.23
C SER A 434 2.13 3.93 20.22
N ILE A 435 2.41 5.23 20.16
CA ILE A 435 3.77 5.79 20.16
C ILE A 435 4.56 5.35 21.41
N SER A 436 3.89 5.02 22.52
CA SER A 436 4.52 4.50 23.75
C SER A 436 5.37 3.24 23.54
N LYS A 437 5.07 2.45 22.50
CA LYS A 437 5.80 1.23 22.17
C LYS A 437 7.13 1.47 21.46
N LEU A 438 7.38 2.66 20.93
CA LEU A 438 8.65 3.02 20.29
C LEU A 438 9.73 3.32 21.35
N THR A 439 10.13 2.30 22.11
CA THR A 439 10.99 2.45 23.30
C THR A 439 12.40 2.97 23.01
N MET A 440 12.87 2.85 21.76
CA MET A 440 14.17 3.36 21.30
C MET A 440 14.07 4.74 20.62
N LEU A 441 12.88 5.36 20.60
CA LEU A 441 12.66 6.65 19.95
C LEU A 441 13.45 7.75 20.65
N GLN A 442 14.27 8.45 19.88
CA GLN A 442 15.11 9.57 20.31
C GLN A 442 14.60 10.91 19.80
N TYR A 443 13.92 10.92 18.66
CA TYR A 443 13.40 12.13 18.04
C TYR A 443 11.95 11.92 17.63
N LEU A 444 11.06 12.78 18.12
CA LEU A 444 9.66 12.83 17.73
C LEU A 444 9.28 14.25 17.35
N ASP A 445 8.91 14.46 16.09
CA ASP A 445 8.37 15.72 15.60
C ASP A 445 6.94 15.54 15.08
N LEU A 446 5.99 16.13 15.79
CA LEU A 446 4.56 16.19 15.44
C LEU A 446 4.12 17.64 15.18
N SER A 447 5.06 18.56 14.99
CA SER A 447 4.77 19.99 14.88
C SER A 447 4.01 20.37 13.61
N ASN A 448 3.35 21.53 13.63
CA ASN A 448 2.62 22.06 12.47
C ASN A 448 1.52 21.10 11.99
N ASN A 449 0.69 20.62 12.91
CA ASN A 449 -0.45 19.77 12.64
C ASN A 449 -1.70 20.35 13.33
N SER A 450 -2.80 19.60 13.35
CA SER A 450 -4.05 19.96 14.02
C SER A 450 -4.39 18.97 15.13
N LEU A 451 -3.37 18.46 15.83
CA LEU A 451 -3.54 17.55 16.97
C LEU A 451 -4.19 18.31 18.14
N ASN A 452 -5.06 17.63 18.89
CA ASN A 452 -5.80 18.20 20.01
C ASN A 452 -5.76 17.28 21.24
N GLY A 453 -6.52 17.64 22.28
CA GLY A 453 -6.49 16.94 23.56
C GLY A 453 -5.29 17.32 24.42
N SER A 454 -5.11 16.63 25.55
CA SER A 454 -4.00 16.87 26.48
C SER A 454 -2.74 16.08 26.11
N LEU A 455 -1.56 16.56 26.52
CA LEU A 455 -0.32 15.79 26.38
C LEU A 455 -0.41 14.48 27.19
N PRO A 456 -0.24 13.31 26.55
CA PRO A 456 -0.40 12.03 27.23
C PRO A 456 0.83 11.65 28.06
N ASP A 457 0.59 11.04 29.23
CA ASP A 457 1.63 10.71 30.21
C ASP A 457 2.68 9.72 29.70
N PHE A 458 2.35 8.89 28.71
CA PHE A 458 3.29 7.91 28.15
C PHE A 458 4.54 8.59 27.55
N LEU A 459 4.46 9.86 27.13
CA LEU A 459 5.61 10.59 26.60
C LEU A 459 6.74 10.71 27.65
N MET A 460 6.40 10.70 28.95
CA MET A 460 7.38 10.66 30.04
C MET A 460 8.11 9.31 30.13
N GLN A 461 7.47 8.23 29.69
CA GLN A 461 8.00 6.87 29.76
C GLN A 461 9.02 6.57 28.64
N LEU A 462 9.06 7.38 27.58
CA LEU A 462 10.05 7.29 26.52
C LEU A 462 11.42 7.83 26.99
N ARG A 463 12.18 6.96 27.68
CA ARG A 463 13.47 7.29 28.32
C ARG A 463 14.55 7.70 27.31
N SER A 464 14.50 7.15 26.10
CA SER A 464 15.46 7.41 25.02
C SER A 464 15.21 8.75 24.31
N LEU A 465 14.05 9.40 24.54
CA LEU A 465 13.63 10.59 23.83
C LEU A 465 14.51 11.79 24.17
N LYS A 466 15.12 12.40 23.15
CA LYS A 466 16.00 13.57 23.27
C LYS A 466 15.38 14.83 22.67
N VAL A 467 14.50 14.67 21.69
CA VAL A 467 13.79 15.77 21.04
C VAL A 467 12.32 15.43 20.93
N LEU A 468 11.47 16.34 21.41
CA LEU A 468 10.03 16.30 21.31
C LEU A 468 9.53 17.65 20.82
N ASN A 469 9.09 17.70 19.57
CA ASN A 469 8.53 18.91 18.97
C ASN A 469 7.02 18.72 18.73
N LEU A 470 6.22 19.48 19.46
CA LEU A 470 4.76 19.48 19.44
C LEU A 470 4.17 20.84 19.06
N GLY A 471 5.02 21.85 18.78
CA GLY A 471 4.56 23.21 18.51
C GLY A 471 3.67 23.32 17.28
N LYS A 472 2.90 24.40 17.18
CA LYS A 472 1.91 24.66 16.13
C LYS A 472 0.88 23.52 16.03
N ASN A 473 0.21 23.23 17.14
CA ASN A 473 -0.93 22.30 17.23
C ASN A 473 -2.08 22.95 18.03
N ASN A 474 -3.17 22.21 18.25
CA ASN A 474 -4.32 22.62 19.06
C ASN A 474 -4.35 21.86 20.40
N LEU A 475 -3.18 21.57 20.97
CA LEU A 475 -3.05 20.82 22.22
C LEU A 475 -3.52 21.68 23.40
N THR A 476 -4.13 21.04 24.38
CA THR A 476 -4.71 21.71 25.57
C THR A 476 -4.10 21.15 26.85
N GLY A 477 -4.29 21.85 27.97
CA GLY A 477 -3.71 21.43 29.25
C GLY A 477 -2.21 21.74 29.36
N LEU A 478 -1.67 21.46 30.54
CA LEU A 478 -0.30 21.76 30.92
C LEU A 478 0.66 20.63 30.51
N VAL A 479 1.90 20.98 30.21
CA VAL A 479 2.98 19.99 30.02
C VAL A 479 3.18 19.19 31.33
N PRO A 480 3.17 17.84 31.28
CA PRO A 480 3.48 17.00 32.43
C PRO A 480 4.83 17.34 33.08
N SER A 481 4.87 17.36 34.42
CA SER A 481 6.05 17.79 35.20
C SER A 481 7.32 16.99 34.88
N GLY A 482 7.19 15.70 34.58
CA GLY A 482 8.33 14.85 34.20
C GLY A 482 8.97 15.26 32.86
N LEU A 483 8.21 15.80 31.90
CA LEU A 483 8.77 16.34 30.66
C LEU A 483 9.45 17.68 30.89
N LEU A 484 8.86 18.54 31.75
CA LEU A 484 9.44 19.83 32.12
C LEU A 484 10.77 19.66 32.86
N GLU A 485 10.86 18.70 33.79
CA GLU A 485 12.10 18.40 34.51
C GLU A 485 13.20 17.91 33.56
N ARG A 486 12.87 17.02 32.63
CA ARG A 486 13.80 16.55 31.59
C ARG A 486 14.28 17.69 30.69
N SER A 487 13.39 18.64 30.39
CA SER A 487 13.73 19.84 29.63
C SER A 487 14.68 20.76 30.40
N LYS A 488 14.39 21.05 31.68
CA LYS A 488 15.24 21.87 32.55
C LYS A 488 16.64 21.26 32.76
N THR A 489 16.73 19.94 32.85
CA THR A 489 18.02 19.21 32.99
C THR A 489 18.79 19.07 31.68
N GLY A 490 18.23 19.52 30.55
CA GLY A 490 18.85 19.42 29.22
C GLY A 490 18.83 18.02 28.61
N SER A 491 18.18 17.04 29.27
CA SER A 491 18.05 15.67 28.75
C SER A 491 16.99 15.53 27.65
N LEU A 492 16.10 16.52 27.50
CA LEU A 492 15.06 16.59 26.48
C LEU A 492 14.95 18.01 25.91
N SER A 493 15.09 18.17 24.60
CA SER A 493 14.66 19.37 23.90
C SER A 493 13.16 19.30 23.67
N LEU A 494 12.39 20.16 24.35
CA LEU A 494 10.94 20.21 24.28
C LEU A 494 10.51 21.50 23.57
N SER A 495 9.61 21.38 22.58
CA SER A 495 8.97 22.52 21.92
C SER A 495 7.45 22.33 21.94
N VAL A 496 6.74 23.26 22.57
CA VAL A 496 5.27 23.30 22.72
C VAL A 496 4.81 24.74 22.50
N ASP A 497 3.51 24.94 22.24
CA ASP A 497 2.96 26.30 22.13
C ASP A 497 2.89 26.97 23.53
N ASP A 498 3.04 28.29 23.58
CA ASP A 498 3.19 29.06 24.82
C ASP A 498 2.01 28.86 25.78
N ASP A 499 0.80 28.66 25.26
CA ASP A 499 -0.42 28.43 26.02
C ASP A 499 -0.43 27.10 26.80
N ASN A 500 0.47 26.15 26.48
CA ASN A 500 0.62 24.88 27.18
C ASN A 500 1.64 24.93 28.34
N LEU A 501 2.37 26.03 28.48
CA LEU A 501 3.30 26.25 29.58
C LEU A 501 2.57 26.90 30.77
N ASP A 502 2.88 26.45 31.99
CA ASP A 502 2.35 27.09 33.20
C ASP A 502 2.78 28.57 33.22
N PRO A 503 1.84 29.53 33.39
CA PRO A 503 2.15 30.96 33.53
C PRO A 503 3.22 31.26 34.59
N CYS A 504 3.39 30.37 35.59
CA CYS A 504 4.37 30.52 36.66
C CYS A 504 5.83 30.16 36.28
N MET A 505 6.10 29.75 35.04
CA MET A 505 7.45 29.39 34.57
C MET A 505 8.12 30.45 33.68
N THR A 506 7.39 31.48 33.24
CA THR A 506 8.04 32.72 32.79
C THR A 506 8.52 33.46 34.04
N GLU A 507 9.70 34.08 34.03
CA GLU A 507 10.35 34.69 35.22
C GLU A 507 9.52 35.81 35.94
N SER A 508 8.26 36.03 35.60
CA SER A 508 7.40 37.09 36.09
C SER A 508 6.50 36.74 37.28
N CYS A 509 6.70 35.62 37.99
CA CYS A 509 5.99 35.37 39.25
C CYS A 509 6.72 35.98 40.47
N LYS A 510 6.92 37.30 40.46
CA LYS A 510 7.11 38.02 41.73
C LYS A 510 5.76 38.13 42.43
N LYS A 511 5.54 37.31 43.46
CA LYS A 511 4.46 37.53 44.44
C LYS A 511 4.57 38.95 44.98
N LYS A 512 3.72 39.86 44.50
CA LYS A 512 3.40 41.08 45.26
C LYS A 512 2.42 40.66 46.35
N ASN A 513 2.94 40.43 47.55
CA ASN A 513 2.12 40.46 48.75
C ASN A 513 1.53 41.87 48.86
N ILE A 514 0.25 42.02 48.52
CA ILE A 514 -0.54 43.19 48.89
C ILE A 514 -1.62 42.69 49.84
N ALA A 515 -1.37 42.84 51.13
CA ALA A 515 -2.41 42.77 52.15
C ALA A 515 -3.24 44.05 52.05
N VAL A 516 -4.54 43.91 51.79
CA VAL A 516 -5.51 45.02 51.89
C VAL A 516 -6.29 44.85 53.20
N PRO A 517 -6.27 45.83 54.11
CA PRO A 517 -7.06 45.77 55.33
C PRO A 517 -8.53 46.08 55.04
N LEU A 518 -9.41 45.24 55.58
CA LEU A 518 -10.86 45.42 55.64
C LEU A 518 -11.20 46.61 56.55
N VAL A 519 -11.67 47.72 55.96
CA VAL A 519 -12.49 48.71 56.70
C VAL A 519 -13.75 48.97 55.89
N ALA A 520 -14.86 48.60 56.51
CA ALA A 520 -16.22 48.77 56.03
C ALA A 520 -16.57 50.25 55.79
N SER A 521 -17.32 50.53 54.72
CA SER A 521 -18.22 51.69 54.72
C SER A 521 -19.42 51.48 53.80
N PHE A 522 -20.57 51.35 54.45
CA PHE A 522 -21.92 51.34 53.91
C PHE A 522 -22.27 52.68 53.22
N SER A 523 -21.79 52.90 52.00
CA SER A 523 -22.10 54.16 51.28
C SER A 523 -22.53 54.00 49.81
N ALA A 524 -22.73 52.77 49.32
CA ALA A 524 -23.17 52.53 47.94
C ALA A 524 -24.69 52.28 47.79
N LEU A 525 -25.37 51.83 48.84
CA LEU A 525 -26.80 51.46 48.76
C LEU A 525 -27.77 52.65 48.94
N ALA A 526 -27.34 53.74 49.61
CA ALA A 526 -28.18 54.92 49.80
C ALA A 526 -28.33 55.78 48.53
N VAL A 527 -27.32 55.79 47.66
CA VAL A 527 -27.32 56.63 46.44
C VAL A 527 -28.21 56.03 45.35
N ILE A 528 -28.30 54.71 45.27
CA ILE A 528 -29.11 54.00 44.26
C ILE A 528 -30.62 54.06 44.59
N LEU A 529 -30.96 54.10 45.89
CA LEU A 529 -32.35 54.29 46.34
C LEU A 529 -32.86 55.73 46.14
N LEU A 530 -31.99 56.74 46.21
CA LEU A 530 -32.38 58.14 45.98
C LEU A 530 -32.53 58.49 44.49
N ILE A 531 -31.73 57.87 43.61
CA ILE A 531 -31.83 58.09 42.15
C ILE A 531 -33.08 57.39 41.59
N SER A 532 -33.45 56.22 42.11
CA SER A 532 -34.66 55.50 41.68
C SER A 532 -35.96 56.16 42.17
N LEU A 533 -35.99 56.76 43.37
CA LEU A 533 -37.12 57.59 43.81
C LEU A 533 -37.24 58.90 43.02
N GLY A 534 -36.12 59.54 42.69
CA GLY A 534 -36.09 60.77 41.87
C GLY A 534 -36.59 60.53 40.45
N PHE A 535 -36.22 59.41 39.83
CA PHE A 535 -36.66 59.06 38.48
C PHE A 535 -38.16 58.66 38.42
N TRP A 536 -38.69 58.11 39.51
CA TRP A 536 -40.11 57.74 39.61
C TRP A 536 -41.02 58.96 39.82
N LEU A 537 -40.57 59.97 40.58
CA LEU A 537 -41.28 61.24 40.75
C LEU A 537 -41.20 62.14 39.50
N PHE A 538 -40.12 62.06 38.72
CA PHE A 538 -39.97 62.83 37.48
C PHE A 538 -40.81 62.27 36.31
N ARG A 539 -41.20 60.98 36.36
CA ARG A 539 -42.09 60.36 35.36
C ARG A 539 -43.57 60.68 35.54
N LYS A 540 -43.97 61.37 36.63
CA LYS A 540 -45.38 61.74 36.86
C LYS A 540 -45.74 63.18 36.45
N GLN A 541 -44.79 63.98 35.98
CA GLN A 541 -45.03 65.34 35.48
C GLN A 541 -44.31 65.59 34.15
N LYS A 542 -44.89 65.11 33.04
CA LYS A 542 -45.02 65.84 31.77
C LYS A 542 -45.51 64.89 30.68
N ARG A 543 -46.84 64.88 30.51
CA ARG A 543 -47.46 64.60 29.22
C ARG A 543 -47.45 65.88 28.38
N GLN A 544 -47.23 65.68 27.09
CA GLN A 544 -47.56 66.53 25.93
C GLN A 544 -46.45 67.40 25.28
N LYS A 545 -46.25 67.05 23.99
CA LYS A 545 -46.10 67.87 22.76
C LYS A 545 -44.83 68.71 22.51
N ALA A 546 -44.17 68.37 21.40
CA ALA A 546 -43.56 69.24 20.36
C ALA A 546 -42.99 68.27 19.29
N VAL A 547 -43.13 68.34 17.95
CA VAL A 547 -43.21 69.40 16.90
C VAL A 547 -41.90 70.18 16.66
N VAL A 548 -41.27 69.83 15.52
CA VAL A 548 -40.45 70.60 14.54
C VAL A 548 -38.91 70.77 14.75
N THR A 549 -38.20 70.26 13.73
CA THR A 549 -36.93 70.61 13.00
C THR A 549 -36.21 71.93 13.40
N PRO A 550 -34.86 72.15 13.21
CA PRO A 550 -34.07 71.76 12.02
C PRO A 550 -32.51 71.55 12.12
N SER A 551 -31.95 71.02 11.00
CA SER A 551 -30.71 71.39 10.25
C SER A 551 -29.31 71.54 10.88
N ASN A 552 -28.37 70.82 10.25
CA ASN A 552 -26.93 71.08 9.96
C ASN A 552 -25.88 71.22 11.09
N SER A 553 -24.91 70.30 11.13
CA SER A 553 -23.64 70.44 10.38
C SER A 553 -22.58 69.38 10.78
N LYS A 554 -21.95 68.84 9.73
CA LYS A 554 -20.67 68.12 9.59
C LYS A 554 -19.89 67.69 10.86
N LYS A 555 -19.60 66.38 10.94
CA LYS A 555 -18.28 65.91 11.40
C LYS A 555 -17.76 64.74 10.57
N ARG A 556 -16.56 65.01 10.05
CA ARG A 556 -15.52 64.19 9.41
C ARG A 556 -15.54 62.69 9.73
N SER A 557 -15.30 61.94 8.66
CA SER A 557 -14.98 60.52 8.53
C SER A 557 -14.16 59.91 9.68
N SER A 558 -14.73 58.90 10.34
CA SER A 558 -13.98 57.81 10.97
C SER A 558 -14.16 56.55 10.12
N MET A 559 -13.05 55.94 9.73
CA MET A 559 -12.95 54.66 9.04
C MET A 559 -13.88 53.62 9.71
N LYS A 560 -14.97 53.25 9.03
CA LYS A 560 -15.92 52.25 9.52
C LYS A 560 -15.22 50.90 9.64
N SER A 561 -15.41 50.22 10.75
CA SER A 561 -14.98 48.83 10.95
C SER A 561 -15.58 47.96 9.85
N LYS A 562 -14.75 47.32 9.04
CA LYS A 562 -15.16 46.15 8.25
C LYS A 562 -15.57 45.05 9.25
N HIS A 563 -16.42 44.10 8.85
CA HIS A 563 -17.01 43.01 9.67
C HIS A 563 -18.37 43.31 10.35
N GLN A 564 -19.30 43.98 9.66
CA GLN A 564 -20.64 44.26 10.19
C GLN A 564 -21.59 43.05 10.05
N LYS A 565 -22.25 42.67 11.15
CA LYS A 565 -23.38 41.70 11.15
C LYS A 565 -24.67 42.45 10.77
N PHE A 566 -25.40 41.92 9.80
CA PHE A 566 -26.69 42.47 9.34
C PHE A 566 -27.86 41.61 9.83
N SER A 567 -28.99 42.24 10.13
CA SER A 567 -30.25 41.59 10.45
C SER A 567 -31.06 41.22 9.20
N TYR A 568 -32.01 40.30 9.32
CA TYR A 568 -32.86 39.90 8.19
C TYR A 568 -33.60 41.09 7.56
N THR A 569 -34.13 42.01 8.37
CA THR A 569 -34.86 43.19 7.90
C THR A 569 -33.96 44.15 7.11
N GLU A 570 -32.69 44.29 7.52
CA GLU A 570 -31.71 45.06 6.77
C GLU A 570 -31.42 44.42 5.41
N ILE A 571 -31.27 43.09 5.34
CA ILE A 571 -31.02 42.38 4.08
C ILE A 571 -32.20 42.51 3.11
N VAL A 572 -33.44 42.40 3.60
CA VAL A 572 -34.65 42.61 2.80
C VAL A 572 -34.68 44.03 2.23
N ASN A 573 -34.34 45.05 3.04
CA ASN A 573 -34.26 46.43 2.57
C ASN A 573 -33.13 46.67 1.57
N ILE A 574 -31.94 46.12 1.82
CA ILE A 574 -30.76 46.26 0.96
C ILE A 574 -31.04 45.70 -0.44
N THR A 575 -31.79 44.60 -0.52
CA THR A 575 -32.05 43.86 -1.76
C THR A 575 -33.36 44.24 -2.47
N ASP A 576 -34.08 45.27 -2.00
CA ASP A 576 -35.43 45.63 -2.46
C ASP A 576 -36.35 44.39 -2.49
N ASN A 577 -36.42 43.68 -1.36
CA ASN A 577 -37.15 42.42 -1.22
C ASN A 577 -36.70 41.34 -2.22
N PHE A 578 -35.38 41.16 -2.37
CA PHE A 578 -34.74 40.17 -3.26
C PHE A 578 -35.15 40.27 -4.74
N LYS A 579 -35.43 41.47 -5.22
CA LYS A 579 -36.01 41.70 -6.56
C LYS A 579 -35.07 41.39 -7.72
N THR A 580 -33.79 41.77 -7.61
CA THR A 580 -32.84 41.70 -8.75
C THR A 580 -31.83 40.59 -8.53
N ILE A 581 -31.94 39.50 -9.28
CA ILE A 581 -30.98 38.38 -9.26
C ILE A 581 -29.86 38.69 -10.25
N ILE A 582 -28.60 38.60 -9.79
CA ILE A 582 -27.39 38.84 -10.59
C ILE A 582 -26.53 37.59 -10.77
N GLY A 583 -26.89 36.48 -10.11
CA GLY A 583 -26.25 35.19 -10.30
C GLY A 583 -26.99 34.07 -9.57
N GLU A 584 -26.90 32.85 -10.09
CA GLU A 584 -27.49 31.65 -9.50
C GLU A 584 -26.54 30.47 -9.69
N GLY A 585 -26.32 29.69 -8.62
CA GLY A 585 -25.42 28.53 -8.62
C GLY A 585 -25.82 27.50 -7.56
N GLY A 586 -25.02 26.44 -7.39
CA GLY A 586 -25.32 25.32 -6.49
C GLY A 586 -25.51 25.69 -5.00
N PHE A 587 -25.09 26.89 -4.60
CA PHE A 587 -25.10 27.36 -3.22
C PHE A 587 -26.17 28.44 -2.94
N GLY A 588 -27.01 28.74 -3.92
CA GLY A 588 -28.12 29.70 -3.81
C GLY A 588 -28.03 30.87 -4.79
N LYS A 589 -28.92 31.85 -4.59
CA LYS A 589 -29.09 33.02 -5.46
C LYS A 589 -28.31 34.22 -4.93
N VAL A 590 -27.72 34.98 -5.84
CA VAL A 590 -27.03 36.24 -5.57
C VAL A 590 -27.91 37.39 -6.06
N TYR A 591 -28.20 38.33 -5.16
CA TYR A 591 -29.04 39.48 -5.40
C TYR A 591 -28.23 40.76 -5.43
N PHE A 592 -28.61 41.69 -6.29
CA PHE A 592 -28.08 43.05 -6.24
C PHE A 592 -28.72 43.81 -5.08
N GLY A 593 -27.92 44.63 -4.39
CA GLY A 593 -28.42 45.48 -3.33
C GLY A 593 -27.65 46.79 -3.20
N THR A 594 -28.19 47.70 -2.39
CA THR A 594 -27.56 49.00 -2.10
C THR A 594 -27.64 49.29 -0.60
N LEU A 595 -26.48 49.58 0.02
CA LEU A 595 -26.39 49.96 1.43
C LEU A 595 -26.86 51.41 1.64
N GLN A 596 -27.12 51.79 2.90
CA GLN A 596 -27.57 53.16 3.26
C GLN A 596 -26.61 54.26 2.81
N ASP A 597 -25.32 53.96 2.63
CA ASP A 597 -24.30 54.88 2.13
C ASP A 597 -24.11 54.83 0.60
N GLN A 598 -25.08 54.29 -0.14
CA GLN A 598 -25.09 54.13 -1.60
C GLN A 598 -24.05 53.13 -2.15
N THR A 599 -23.40 52.35 -1.28
CA THR A 599 -22.49 51.29 -1.72
C THR A 599 -23.28 50.16 -2.38
N GLN A 600 -22.93 49.83 -3.63
CA GLN A 600 -23.50 48.70 -4.36
C GLN A 600 -22.91 47.38 -3.85
N VAL A 601 -23.77 46.41 -3.57
CA VAL A 601 -23.38 45.13 -2.98
C VAL A 601 -24.01 43.94 -3.71
N ALA A 602 -23.37 42.79 -3.59
CA ALA A 602 -23.89 41.51 -4.01
C ALA A 602 -24.23 40.67 -2.77
N VAL A 603 -25.48 40.28 -2.61
CA VAL A 603 -25.98 39.52 -1.46
C VAL A 603 -26.23 38.08 -1.88
N LYS A 604 -25.36 37.16 -1.45
CA LYS A 604 -25.49 35.72 -1.70
C LYS A 604 -26.31 35.09 -0.60
N ARG A 605 -27.52 34.61 -0.94
CA ARG A 605 -28.43 33.94 0.00
C ARG A 605 -28.28 32.42 -0.11
N LEU A 606 -28.13 31.76 1.03
CA LEU A 606 -28.09 30.31 1.11
C LEU A 606 -29.45 29.70 0.72
N SER A 607 -29.44 28.66 -0.13
CA SER A 607 -30.66 27.88 -0.42
C SER A 607 -30.98 26.92 0.73
N PRO A 608 -32.26 26.82 1.18
CA PRO A 608 -32.69 25.84 2.18
C PRO A 608 -32.54 24.37 1.74
N SER A 609 -32.41 24.12 0.43
CA SER A 609 -32.39 22.78 -0.16
C SER A 609 -31.02 22.09 -0.18
N SER A 610 -29.96 22.73 0.31
CA SER A 610 -28.60 22.18 0.32
C SER A 610 -28.20 21.73 1.72
N MET A 611 -28.14 20.41 1.97
CA MET A 611 -27.63 19.84 3.23
C MET A 611 -26.12 20.05 3.44
N GLN A 612 -25.40 20.56 2.44
CA GLN A 612 -23.96 20.83 2.44
C GLN A 612 -23.63 22.32 2.68
N GLY A 613 -24.60 23.22 2.44
CA GLY A 613 -24.35 24.66 2.36
C GLY A 613 -24.07 25.40 3.68
N TYR A 614 -24.44 24.87 4.84
CA TYR A 614 -24.21 25.56 6.13
C TYR A 614 -22.74 25.55 6.55
N ASN A 615 -22.06 24.41 6.39
CA ASN A 615 -20.64 24.28 6.71
C ASN A 615 -19.78 25.11 5.75
N GLU A 616 -20.16 25.18 4.47
CA GLU A 616 -19.51 26.02 3.46
C GLU A 616 -19.77 27.51 3.69
N PHE A 617 -20.98 27.90 4.11
CA PHE A 617 -21.29 29.27 4.53
C PHE A 617 -20.44 29.71 5.72
N GLN A 618 -20.31 28.87 6.76
CA GLN A 618 -19.43 29.16 7.89
C GLN A 618 -17.96 29.24 7.46
N SER A 619 -17.50 28.33 6.60
CA SER A 619 -16.13 28.34 6.08
C SER A 619 -15.84 29.60 5.25
N GLU A 620 -16.74 29.97 4.34
CA GLU A 620 -16.61 31.14 3.46
C GLU A 620 -16.67 32.44 4.26
N ALA A 621 -17.58 32.54 5.24
CA ALA A 621 -17.64 33.67 6.17
C ALA A 621 -16.35 33.79 6.99
N GLN A 622 -15.88 32.71 7.62
CA GLN A 622 -14.69 32.75 8.48
C GLN A 622 -13.40 33.02 7.69
N LEU A 623 -13.22 32.41 6.52
CA LEU A 623 -12.03 32.61 5.67
C LEU A 623 -11.95 34.03 5.12
N LEU A 624 -13.04 34.55 4.56
CA LEU A 624 -13.04 35.87 3.90
C LEU A 624 -13.15 37.04 4.89
N MET A 625 -13.51 36.77 6.16
CA MET A 625 -13.34 37.76 7.23
C MET A 625 -11.87 38.00 7.60
N ILE A 626 -10.98 37.03 7.35
CA ILE A 626 -9.56 37.09 7.77
C ILE A 626 -8.63 37.36 6.57
N VAL A 627 -9.00 36.89 5.38
CA VAL A 627 -8.17 37.02 4.17
C VAL A 627 -8.44 38.32 3.43
N HIS A 628 -7.42 39.18 3.35
CA HIS A 628 -7.45 40.40 2.54
C HIS A 628 -6.40 40.31 1.43
N HIS A 629 -6.85 40.29 0.17
CA HIS A 629 -5.96 40.29 -0.99
C HIS A 629 -6.52 41.18 -2.10
N ARG A 630 -5.65 41.93 -2.79
CA ARG A 630 -6.02 42.90 -3.85
C ARG A 630 -6.82 42.31 -5.02
N ASN A 631 -6.75 40.99 -5.21
CA ASN A 631 -7.41 40.28 -6.31
C ASN A 631 -8.56 39.37 -5.82
N LEU A 632 -8.99 39.51 -4.56
CA LEU A 632 -10.15 38.80 -4.00
C LEU A 632 -11.27 39.81 -3.74
N VAL A 633 -12.51 39.38 -3.99
CA VAL A 633 -13.70 40.19 -3.70
C VAL A 633 -13.83 40.38 -2.20
N SER A 634 -13.97 41.63 -1.77
CA SER A 634 -14.08 42.00 -0.36
C SER A 634 -15.44 41.60 0.21
N LEU A 635 -15.42 40.84 1.31
CA LEU A 635 -16.60 40.59 2.13
C LEU A 635 -16.86 41.81 3.03
N LEU A 636 -18.05 42.39 2.93
CA LEU A 636 -18.47 43.57 3.70
C LEU A 636 -19.20 43.18 5.00
N GLY A 637 -19.89 42.04 5.01
CA GLY A 637 -20.56 41.52 6.18
C GLY A 637 -21.33 40.23 5.92
N TYR A 638 -22.06 39.77 6.94
CA TYR A 638 -22.88 38.57 6.89
C TYR A 638 -24.17 38.72 7.71
N CYS A 639 -25.17 37.92 7.36
CA CYS A 639 -26.38 37.72 8.14
C CYS A 639 -26.49 36.24 8.49
N ASP A 640 -26.61 35.93 9.77
CA ASP A 640 -26.80 34.58 10.28
C ASP A 640 -27.95 34.61 11.30
N GLU A 641 -29.17 34.59 10.76
CA GLU A 641 -30.41 34.47 11.50
C GLU A 641 -31.13 33.17 11.10
N THR A 642 -32.12 32.76 11.87
CA THR A 642 -32.86 31.51 11.62
C THR A 642 -33.62 31.54 10.29
N GLU A 643 -34.09 32.70 9.85
CA GLU A 643 -34.86 32.86 8.61
C GLU A 643 -33.99 33.03 7.35
N ILE A 644 -32.77 33.55 7.49
CA ILE A 644 -31.85 33.72 6.37
C ILE A 644 -30.38 33.58 6.80
N LYS A 645 -29.58 32.99 5.90
CA LYS A 645 -28.13 33.03 5.94
C LYS A 645 -27.63 33.68 4.66
N ALA A 646 -26.92 34.80 4.78
CA ALA A 646 -26.48 35.59 3.63
C ALA A 646 -25.09 36.19 3.82
N LEU A 647 -24.33 36.27 2.73
CA LEU A 647 -23.02 36.94 2.66
C LEU A 647 -23.15 38.19 1.78
N ILE A 648 -22.55 39.30 2.21
CA ILE A 648 -22.62 40.60 1.54
C ILE A 648 -21.23 40.96 1.01
N TYR A 649 -21.08 40.99 -0.30
CA TYR A 649 -19.84 41.32 -0.99
C TYR A 649 -19.92 42.70 -1.65
N GLU A 650 -18.77 43.28 -1.95
CA GLU A 650 -18.71 44.39 -2.90
C GLU A 650 -19.23 43.97 -4.28
N TYR A 651 -20.01 44.86 -4.93
CA TYR A 651 -20.56 44.57 -6.25
C TYR A 651 -19.50 44.68 -7.35
N MET A 652 -19.37 43.62 -8.16
CA MET A 652 -18.42 43.55 -9.27
C MET A 652 -19.09 43.94 -10.60
N ALA A 653 -19.02 45.22 -10.95
CA ALA A 653 -19.70 45.78 -12.12
C ALA A 653 -19.29 45.20 -13.49
N LYS A 654 -18.14 44.51 -13.57
CA LYS A 654 -17.62 43.90 -14.81
C LYS A 654 -18.04 42.43 -15.03
N GLY A 655 -18.94 41.91 -14.20
CA GLY A 655 -19.37 40.51 -14.28
C GLY A 655 -18.30 39.53 -13.77
N ASN A 656 -18.53 38.24 -13.99
CA ASN A 656 -17.63 37.19 -13.51
C ASN A 656 -16.53 36.84 -14.54
N LEU A 657 -15.46 36.19 -14.08
CA LEU A 657 -14.31 35.83 -14.93
C LEU A 657 -14.72 34.94 -16.12
N GLN A 658 -15.70 34.06 -15.93
CA GLN A 658 -16.21 33.20 -17.00
C GLN A 658 -16.82 34.01 -18.15
N GLN A 659 -17.63 35.03 -17.84
CA GLN A 659 -18.17 35.97 -18.84
C GLN A 659 -17.07 36.78 -19.52
N HIS A 660 -16.03 37.16 -18.77
CA HIS A 660 -14.90 37.89 -19.32
C HIS A 660 -14.06 37.04 -20.28
N LEU A 661 -13.83 35.76 -19.94
CA LEU A 661 -13.11 34.79 -20.77
C LEU A 661 -13.93 34.38 -22.01
N LEU A 662 -15.25 34.23 -21.88
CA LEU A 662 -16.16 33.99 -23.01
C LEU A 662 -16.20 35.19 -23.98
N GLY A 663 -16.14 36.42 -23.45
CA GLY A 663 -16.07 37.64 -24.28
C GLY A 663 -14.74 37.78 -25.05
N ILE A 664 -13.65 37.20 -24.54
CA ILE A 664 -12.35 37.13 -25.23
C ILE A 664 -12.38 36.02 -26.29
N ALA A 665 -12.97 34.86 -25.98
CA ALA A 665 -13.09 33.73 -26.91
C ALA A 665 -13.96 34.06 -28.15
N LEU A 666 -15.04 34.82 -27.98
CA LEU A 666 -15.90 35.27 -29.10
C LEU A 666 -15.23 36.24 -30.07
N LYS A 667 -14.09 36.85 -29.70
CA LYS A 667 -13.28 37.67 -30.62
C LYS A 667 -12.27 36.87 -31.45
N PHE A 668 -12.02 35.60 -31.11
CA PHE A 668 -10.91 34.84 -31.68
C PHE A 668 -11.30 33.63 -32.52
N PHE A 669 -12.50 33.06 -32.39
CA PHE A 669 -12.89 31.91 -33.23
C PHE A 669 -14.39 31.95 -33.58
N GLY A 670 -14.68 31.91 -34.88
CA GLY A 670 -16.00 31.65 -35.42
C GLY A 670 -16.42 30.19 -35.18
N GLU A 671 -17.71 30.04 -34.90
CA GLU A 671 -18.58 28.86 -35.00
C GLU A 671 -17.92 27.46 -34.86
N GLY A 672 -18.09 26.86 -33.68
CA GLY A 672 -17.84 25.43 -33.43
C GLY A 672 -17.99 25.11 -31.95
N GLY A 673 -19.19 24.69 -31.54
CA GLY A 673 -19.56 24.51 -30.13
C GLY A 673 -18.86 23.33 -29.42
N ILE A 674 -18.60 23.51 -28.12
CA ILE A 674 -18.18 22.44 -27.20
C ILE A 674 -19.21 22.35 -26.07
N ILE A 675 -19.75 21.13 -25.88
CA ILE A 675 -20.55 20.75 -24.72
C ILE A 675 -19.59 20.43 -23.57
N ILE A 676 -19.62 21.21 -22.50
CA ILE A 676 -18.95 20.89 -21.22
C ILE A 676 -20.04 20.66 -20.18
N ASN A 677 -19.99 19.48 -19.57
CA ASN A 677 -20.90 19.03 -18.53
C ASN A 677 -20.73 19.92 -17.27
N LYS A 678 -21.86 20.31 -16.67
CA LYS A 678 -21.94 21.16 -15.49
C LYS A 678 -21.27 20.48 -14.30
N ASP A 679 -20.39 21.19 -13.60
CA ASP A 679 -20.42 21.35 -12.14
C ASP A 679 -19.20 22.14 -11.64
N THR A 680 -19.42 23.43 -11.35
CA THR A 680 -18.76 24.30 -10.33
C THR A 680 -18.86 25.79 -10.72
N PRO A 681 -19.65 26.61 -10.00
CA PRO A 681 -19.54 28.05 -10.11
C PRO A 681 -19.29 28.68 -8.73
N THR A 682 -18.03 28.73 -8.32
CA THR A 682 -17.52 29.72 -7.36
C THR A 682 -16.22 30.28 -7.90
N ASN A 683 -16.35 31.39 -8.64
CA ASN A 683 -15.23 32.25 -8.97
C ASN A 683 -14.75 32.96 -7.69
N ILE A 684 -13.89 32.30 -6.92
CA ILE A 684 -12.96 32.93 -5.98
C ILE A 684 -11.61 32.27 -6.23
N LEU A 685 -10.67 33.06 -6.75
CA LEU A 685 -9.29 32.65 -7.04
C LEU A 685 -8.62 32.07 -5.78
N GLN A 686 -8.29 30.78 -5.79
CA GLN A 686 -7.18 30.26 -4.99
C GLN A 686 -6.04 29.93 -5.98
N VAL A 687 -4.96 30.72 -5.90
CA VAL A 687 -3.71 30.37 -6.59
C VAL A 687 -3.11 29.19 -5.84
N SER A 688 -3.32 27.99 -6.37
CA SER A 688 -2.64 26.77 -5.93
C SER A 688 -1.71 26.34 -7.06
N TYR A 689 -0.41 26.53 -6.85
CA TYR A 689 0.74 25.99 -7.60
C TYR A 689 0.42 25.26 -8.92
N MET A 690 0.50 25.96 -10.06
CA MET A 690 0.82 25.31 -11.33
C MET A 690 2.32 24.98 -11.33
N ARG A 691 2.65 23.68 -11.30
CA ARG A 691 3.93 23.19 -11.81
C ARG A 691 3.99 23.52 -13.29
N PHE A 692 5.01 24.27 -13.70
CA PHE A 692 5.41 24.32 -15.10
C PHE A 692 5.97 22.94 -15.48
N GLU A 693 5.21 22.17 -16.26
CA GLU A 693 5.83 21.17 -17.14
C GLU A 693 6.37 21.90 -18.36
N VAL A 694 7.69 22.03 -18.38
CA VAL A 694 8.44 22.43 -19.57
C VAL A 694 8.41 21.25 -20.53
N CYS A 695 7.64 21.36 -21.61
CA CYS A 695 7.88 20.56 -22.81
C CYS A 695 9.09 21.15 -23.55
N PRO A 696 10.08 20.33 -23.96
CA PRO A 696 11.29 20.81 -24.60
C PRO A 696 11.01 21.18 -26.07
N LEU A 697 10.96 22.48 -26.35
CA LEU A 697 11.13 22.99 -27.71
C LEU A 697 12.62 22.90 -28.07
N THR A 698 12.91 22.10 -29.08
CA THR A 698 14.20 22.01 -29.75
C THR A 698 14.54 23.39 -30.33
N ILE A 699 15.48 24.10 -29.73
CA ILE A 699 16.06 25.32 -30.29
C ILE A 699 17.43 24.98 -30.85
N GLN A 700 17.52 24.96 -32.19
CA GLN A 700 18.79 25.06 -32.91
C GLN A 700 19.44 26.40 -32.55
N SER A 701 20.59 26.37 -31.88
CA SER A 701 21.45 27.55 -31.72
C SER A 701 22.32 27.72 -32.96
N GLN A 702 21.98 28.74 -33.77
CA GLN A 702 22.93 29.36 -34.68
C GLN A 702 23.87 30.28 -33.89
N ALA A 703 25.15 30.16 -34.21
CA ALA A 703 26.23 30.99 -33.70
C ALA A 703 26.05 32.46 -34.05
N LEU A 704 26.38 33.35 -33.12
CA LEU A 704 26.79 34.73 -33.41
C LEU A 704 27.74 35.22 -32.30
N THR A 705 29.02 35.09 -32.59
CA THR A 705 30.14 35.79 -31.94
C THR A 705 30.11 37.26 -32.35
N TYR A 706 30.07 38.20 -31.41
CA TYR A 706 30.58 39.56 -31.64
C TYR A 706 31.13 40.16 -30.34
N ARG A 707 32.47 40.31 -30.35
CA ARG A 707 33.40 41.17 -29.59
C ARG A 707 33.29 41.27 -28.07
#